data_AF-A0A212K481-F1
#
_entry.id   AF-A0A212K481-F1
#
_cell.length_a   1.000
_cell.length_b   1.000
_cell.length_c   1.000
_cell.angle_alpha   90.00
_cell.angle_beta   90.00
_cell.angle_gamma   90.00
#
_symmetry.space_group_name_H-M   'P 1'
#
loop_
_entity.id
_entity.type
_entity.pdbx_description
1 polymer ?
#
loop_
_entity_poly.entity_id
_entity_poly.type
_entity_poly.pdbx_seq_one_letter_code
_entity_poly.pdbx_strand_id
1 'polypeptide(L)'
;MKVKRFLAYPLALSIMMAALPTAGLAAGPSVQVWVSQVNAADTGMAKGLEPQSSLTFSDDTGARISNLIVVDESNTYQQMDGFGASITEASADLYQNKLTNAQKTEVMNTLFDKETGIGLSMLRQTIGASDHCVAPYNFAPNAQADSLPDFDFSHELETIFPTVQDALSIEPGRVKVVASSWSPPGWMKNNGSELGMYNGVKGTLRTDKYQAYANYLLKFVQNYESRGVDIYAITPTNEPDHASYDWPALPMSHTEAQNLVANYLYPTLRSNGLDTKIICWDHSYTTTNYRDGAYPFEYYANANALARTDGSAWHWYEGDEEVMSVVHKEFPNKDIWFTEGSGGEWGFPKWRTAFLNQSSSVVNIARNWSKSIVYWNLALDENGGPDYYYDVNQHHDSTNRGLITINSTGGWSHNVDYYTLGHVSKFVDPSAYRIDSTSLDGNIETVAFKNPDGSKVLVMTNLLNRGQVMKIKWGNQVLDYTIPAESMVTMKWTGTQSGSAPTPVWFNNLESNTNYVAGTSASVSRGDSTANLGGSTGLKLTTTANGDPGEAAQCAVIRPQSGTTIDASGYQYLLFSVKDMVNPTGCTVKVTFVDQSGKESSAWSHEKTVYENWTRIWVPVAGADGFDRQHISEIRLGFYWRGDYYIDDLSFACGYADGIPSFGNGNLVINGSFEDDGCVAAAPEGWHFEGANPESTYLEKNSSSASGRFHVVHYSAQAHDAYTWQTIYGLENGTYTLRAMVQSGGGQTQNKLLATDFGGAGEKNVTIPVSTPWVRVEITGIQVTNGKCTVAFYTQGNAGDWSCIDNVELIKQ
;
A
#
# COMPACT_ATOMS: atom_id res chain seq x y z
N MET A 1 21.74 26.00 81.10
CA MET A 1 21.51 25.85 79.65
C MET A 1 21.08 24.40 79.41
N LYS A 2 19.79 24.23 79.05
CA LYS A 2 19.01 23.02 78.71
C LYS A 2 19.42 21.64 79.29
N VAL A 3 18.66 21.27 80.33
CA VAL A 3 18.39 19.92 80.85
C VAL A 3 17.33 19.21 79.98
N LYS A 4 17.38 17.88 79.83
CA LYS A 4 16.26 16.90 79.87
C LYS A 4 16.77 15.49 79.48
N ARG A 5 16.98 14.58 80.45
CA ARG A 5 16.02 13.61 81.04
C ARG A 5 15.53 12.54 80.05
N PHE A 6 16.06 11.33 80.22
CA PHE A 6 15.50 10.07 79.74
C PHE A 6 14.17 9.77 80.45
N LEU A 7 13.12 9.46 79.68
CA LEU A 7 11.90 8.81 80.15
C LEU A 7 11.58 7.65 79.21
N ALA A 8 11.49 6.45 79.77
CA ALA A 8 10.93 5.26 79.14
C ALA A 8 9.39 5.26 79.29
N TYR A 9 8.66 4.81 78.27
CA TYR A 9 7.24 4.41 78.32
C TYR A 9 6.95 3.48 77.10
N PRO A 10 5.87 2.66 77.12
CA PRO A 10 5.93 1.22 76.91
C PRO A 10 5.51 0.78 75.50
N LEU A 11 5.88 -0.47 75.17
CA LEU A 11 5.44 -1.21 73.98
C LEU A 11 3.90 -1.32 73.96
N ALA A 12 3.25 -0.71 72.96
CA ALA A 12 1.89 -1.04 72.55
C ALA A 12 1.98 -1.87 71.26
N LEU A 13 1.58 -3.14 71.35
CA LEU A 13 1.56 -4.08 70.24
C LEU A 13 0.32 -3.82 69.39
N SER A 14 0.42 -2.96 68.37
CA SER A 14 -0.59 -2.83 67.32
C SER A 14 -0.35 -3.90 66.26
N ILE A 15 -1.22 -4.90 66.21
CA ILE A 15 -1.31 -5.87 65.11
C ILE A 15 -1.79 -5.10 63.87
N MET A 16 -0.86 -4.66 63.03
CA MET A 16 -1.15 -4.25 61.65
C MET A 16 -1.44 -5.52 60.85
N MET A 17 -2.70 -5.75 60.50
CA MET A 17 -3.03 -6.59 59.35
C MET A 17 -2.38 -5.94 58.13
N ALA A 18 -1.30 -6.54 57.63
CA ALA A 18 -0.78 -6.22 56.33
C ALA A 18 -1.84 -6.62 55.30
N ALA A 19 -2.56 -5.64 54.78
CA ALA A 19 -3.26 -5.81 53.52
C ALA A 19 -2.18 -6.14 52.48
N LEU A 20 -2.16 -7.39 52.02
CA LEU A 20 -1.40 -7.77 50.83
C LEU A 20 -1.84 -6.79 49.72
N PRO A 21 -0.91 -6.10 49.04
CA PRO A 21 -1.29 -5.35 47.86
C PRO A 21 -1.89 -6.35 46.89
N THR A 22 -3.16 -6.18 46.54
CA THR A 22 -3.69 -6.76 45.32
C THR A 22 -2.74 -6.34 44.21
N ALA A 23 -2.08 -7.30 43.57
CA ALA A 23 -1.25 -7.03 42.41
C ALA A 23 -2.14 -6.31 41.39
N GLY A 24 -1.99 -4.99 41.29
CA GLY A 24 -2.62 -4.21 40.24
C GLY A 24 -2.02 -4.70 38.93
N LEU A 25 -2.88 -5.05 37.97
CA LEU A 25 -2.47 -5.25 36.58
C LEU A 25 -1.59 -4.08 36.18
N ALA A 26 -0.39 -4.35 35.66
CA ALA A 26 0.52 -3.29 35.23
C ALA A 26 -0.19 -2.50 34.12
N ALA A 27 -0.40 -1.20 34.35
CA ALA A 27 -1.00 -0.33 33.35
C ALA A 27 -0.10 -0.31 32.10
N GLY A 28 -0.65 -0.67 30.93
CA GLY A 28 0.07 -0.63 29.66
C GLY A 28 0.35 0.82 29.20
N PRO A 29 0.89 1.01 27.98
CA PRO A 29 1.17 2.35 27.49
C PRO A 29 -0.06 3.25 27.40
N SER A 30 0.15 4.54 27.62
CA SER A 30 -0.89 5.56 27.46
C SER A 30 -1.10 5.86 25.97
N VAL A 31 -2.38 6.01 25.60
CA VAL A 31 -2.84 6.29 24.25
C VAL A 31 -3.47 7.68 24.22
N GLN A 32 -2.91 8.57 23.42
CA GLN A 32 -3.49 9.88 23.15
C GLN A 32 -4.50 9.76 22.00
N VAL A 33 -5.60 10.50 22.07
CA VAL A 33 -6.73 10.37 21.13
C VAL A 33 -7.17 11.75 20.64
N TRP A 34 -7.38 11.88 19.33
CA TRP A 34 -7.92 13.07 18.69
C TRP A 34 -9.13 12.72 17.85
N VAL A 35 -10.15 13.57 17.88
CA VAL A 35 -11.44 13.31 17.20
C VAL A 35 -11.81 14.50 16.32
N SER A 36 -12.25 14.18 15.10
CA SER A 36 -12.97 15.09 14.22
C SER A 36 -14.38 14.58 13.96
N GLN A 37 -15.36 15.47 14.04
CA GLN A 37 -16.77 15.22 13.75
C GLN A 37 -17.42 16.51 13.26
N VAL A 38 -18.13 16.44 12.13
CA VAL A 38 -18.86 17.58 11.57
C VAL A 38 -20.02 17.98 12.49
N ASN A 39 -20.29 19.28 12.58
CA ASN A 39 -21.37 19.79 13.41
C ASN A 39 -22.76 19.43 12.85
N ALA A 40 -23.78 19.52 13.71
CA ALA A 40 -25.15 19.19 13.31
C ALA A 40 -25.71 20.13 12.23
N ALA A 41 -25.18 21.35 12.10
CA ALA A 41 -25.58 22.33 11.10
C ALA A 41 -24.95 22.09 9.72
N ASP A 42 -23.97 21.21 9.62
CA ASP A 42 -23.24 20.89 8.38
C ASP A 42 -22.49 22.07 7.77
N THR A 43 -21.95 22.94 8.64
CA THR A 43 -21.24 24.18 8.25
C THR A 43 -19.83 24.29 8.85
N GLY A 44 -19.36 23.24 9.53
CA GLY A 44 -18.09 23.25 10.24
C GLY A 44 -17.92 22.02 11.14
N MET A 45 -16.92 22.06 12.01
CA MET A 45 -16.63 20.97 12.95
C MET A 45 -17.33 21.17 14.30
N ALA A 46 -17.95 20.12 14.85
CA ALA A 46 -18.31 20.06 16.27
C ALA A 46 -17.10 19.70 17.13
N LYS A 47 -16.24 18.82 16.60
CA LYS A 47 -14.90 18.52 17.09
C LYS A 47 -13.98 18.54 15.87
N GLY A 48 -12.86 19.24 15.93
CA GLY A 48 -11.91 19.31 14.81
C GLY A 48 -10.50 19.10 15.31
N LEU A 49 -9.95 17.90 15.10
CA LEU A 49 -8.70 17.45 15.70
C LEU A 49 -8.66 17.74 17.21
N GLU A 50 -9.77 17.49 17.90
CA GLU A 50 -9.91 17.83 19.31
C GLU A 50 -9.25 16.75 20.19
N PRO A 51 -8.24 17.08 21.02
CA PRO A 51 -7.64 16.12 21.93
C PRO A 51 -8.67 15.65 22.97
N GLN A 52 -8.74 14.34 23.19
CA GLN A 52 -9.57 13.72 24.21
C GLN A 52 -8.71 13.27 25.39
N SER A 53 -9.38 12.88 26.49
CA SER A 53 -8.70 12.24 27.61
C SER A 53 -7.92 11.00 27.14
N SER A 54 -6.65 10.91 27.55
CA SER A 54 -5.82 9.75 27.26
C SER A 54 -6.44 8.47 27.82
N LEU A 55 -6.24 7.39 27.08
CA LEU A 55 -6.60 6.04 27.46
C LEU A 55 -5.33 5.25 27.83
N THR A 56 -5.51 4.02 28.30
CA THR A 56 -4.40 3.15 28.68
C THR A 56 -4.68 1.74 28.23
N PHE A 57 -3.72 1.12 27.56
CA PHE A 57 -3.78 -0.29 27.23
C PHE A 57 -3.82 -1.15 28.50
N SER A 58 -4.55 -2.27 28.43
CA SER A 58 -4.55 -3.30 29.46
C SER A 58 -4.21 -4.66 28.84
N ASP A 59 -3.90 -5.65 29.68
CA ASP A 59 -3.61 -7.01 29.20
C ASP A 59 -4.85 -7.61 28.52
N ASP A 60 -4.63 -8.28 27.37
CA ASP A 60 -5.69 -8.98 26.65
C ASP A 60 -6.20 -10.17 27.46
N THR A 61 -7.44 -10.09 27.93
CA THR A 61 -8.11 -11.17 28.64
C THR A 61 -8.70 -12.23 27.71
N GLY A 62 -8.51 -12.09 26.39
CA GLY A 62 -9.04 -12.98 25.37
C GLY A 62 -10.50 -12.72 25.01
N ALA A 63 -11.09 -11.62 25.53
CA ALA A 63 -12.46 -11.23 25.20
C ALA A 63 -12.56 -10.85 23.71
N ARG A 64 -13.38 -11.57 22.96
CA ARG A 64 -13.57 -11.35 21.53
C ARG A 64 -14.77 -10.42 21.31
N ILE A 65 -14.63 -9.44 20.42
CA ILE A 65 -15.77 -8.68 19.85
C ILE A 65 -15.68 -8.66 18.32
N SER A 66 -16.78 -8.43 17.62
CA SER A 66 -16.80 -8.45 16.14
C SER A 66 -16.00 -7.29 15.53
N ASN A 67 -16.03 -6.11 16.18
CA ASN A 67 -15.23 -4.93 15.79
C ASN A 67 -13.84 -4.95 16.46
N LEU A 68 -13.07 -6.01 16.22
CA LEU A 68 -11.68 -6.12 16.65
C LEU A 68 -10.77 -5.48 15.59
N ILE A 69 -10.01 -4.46 15.99
CA ILE A 69 -8.97 -3.82 15.19
C ILE A 69 -7.61 -4.28 15.72
N VAL A 70 -6.88 -5.09 14.96
CA VAL A 70 -5.52 -5.50 15.30
C VAL A 70 -4.54 -4.54 14.64
N VAL A 71 -3.56 -4.05 15.40
CA VAL A 71 -2.40 -3.30 14.88
C VAL A 71 -1.16 -4.15 15.10
N ASP A 72 -0.41 -4.40 14.03
CA ASP A 72 0.81 -5.20 14.07
C ASP A 72 1.99 -4.42 13.47
N GLU A 73 2.97 -4.10 14.31
CA GLU A 73 4.16 -3.36 13.90
C GLU A 73 5.27 -4.23 13.32
N SER A 74 5.09 -5.56 13.29
CA SER A 74 6.07 -6.50 12.73
C SER A 74 6.04 -6.56 11.19
N ASN A 75 4.89 -6.22 10.60
CA ASN A 75 4.71 -6.11 9.16
C ASN A 75 4.75 -4.65 8.73
N THR A 76 5.72 -4.31 7.88
CA THR A 76 5.92 -2.97 7.33
C THR A 76 5.65 -2.95 5.84
N TYR A 77 5.08 -1.85 5.36
CA TYR A 77 4.78 -1.60 3.96
C TYR A 77 5.66 -0.44 3.44
N GLN A 78 5.09 0.49 2.67
CA GLN A 78 5.83 1.65 2.17
C GLN A 78 6.26 2.60 3.29
N GLN A 79 7.38 3.27 3.05
CA GLN A 79 7.84 4.41 3.84
C GLN A 79 7.16 5.70 3.34
N MET A 80 6.59 6.47 4.27
CA MET A 80 5.85 7.70 4.01
C MET A 80 6.79 8.88 3.73
N ASP A 81 6.53 9.59 2.64
CA ASP A 81 7.30 10.76 2.22
C ASP A 81 6.78 12.06 2.81
N GLY A 82 5.47 12.23 2.91
CA GLY A 82 4.85 13.40 3.53
C GLY A 82 3.42 13.66 3.09
N PHE A 83 2.81 14.65 3.72
CA PHE A 83 1.41 15.04 3.51
C PHE A 83 1.33 16.56 3.37
N GLY A 84 0.49 17.07 2.48
CA GLY A 84 0.38 18.52 2.33
C GLY A 84 -0.51 19.01 1.21
N ALA A 85 -0.13 20.15 0.64
CA ALA A 85 -0.94 20.87 -0.35
C ALA A 85 -0.06 21.62 -1.35
N SER A 86 -0.68 22.15 -2.40
CA SER A 86 0.00 23.02 -3.36
C SER A 86 -0.13 24.49 -2.97
N ILE A 87 0.99 25.20 -2.97
CA ILE A 87 0.97 26.67 -2.98
C ILE A 87 0.89 27.07 -4.45
N THR A 88 -0.33 27.26 -4.94
CA THR A 88 -0.61 27.85 -6.25
C THR A 88 -0.41 29.36 -6.21
N GLU A 89 -0.40 30.02 -7.36
CA GLU A 89 -0.36 31.48 -7.40
C GLU A 89 -1.58 32.09 -6.71
N ALA A 90 -2.77 31.48 -6.86
CA ALA A 90 -3.98 31.87 -6.13
C ALA A 90 -3.77 31.85 -4.60
N SER A 91 -3.23 30.75 -4.08
CA SER A 91 -2.90 30.62 -2.64
C SER A 91 -1.88 31.67 -2.20
N ALA A 92 -0.86 31.92 -3.02
CA ALA A 92 0.20 32.86 -2.71
C ALA A 92 -0.29 34.32 -2.74
N ASP A 93 -1.12 34.71 -3.71
CA ASP A 93 -1.72 36.05 -3.77
C ASP A 93 -2.55 36.35 -2.53
N LEU A 94 -3.44 35.41 -2.16
CA LEU A 94 -4.29 35.56 -0.98
C LEU A 94 -3.44 35.68 0.30
N TYR A 95 -2.47 34.80 0.47
CA TYR A 95 -1.56 34.83 1.60
C TYR A 95 -0.76 36.14 1.65
N GLN A 96 -0.10 36.53 0.55
CA GLN A 96 0.81 37.67 0.54
C GLN A 96 0.10 39.01 0.63
N ASN A 97 -1.06 39.14 -0.02
CA ASN A 97 -1.70 40.43 -0.26
C ASN A 97 -2.95 40.69 0.60
N LYS A 98 -3.58 39.66 1.18
CA LYS A 98 -4.78 39.83 2.04
C LYS A 98 -4.47 39.73 3.52
N LEU A 99 -3.45 38.96 3.92
CA LEU A 99 -3.10 38.75 5.32
C LEU A 99 -2.09 39.78 5.82
N THR A 100 -2.25 40.17 7.09
CA THR A 100 -1.21 40.90 7.83
C THR A 100 -0.03 39.99 8.19
N ASN A 101 1.15 40.55 8.49
CA ASN A 101 2.32 39.75 8.90
C ASN A 101 2.06 38.85 10.12
N ALA A 102 1.21 39.28 11.05
CA ALA A 102 0.82 38.47 12.20
C ALA A 102 -0.01 37.25 11.76
N GLN A 103 -1.00 37.45 10.90
CA GLN A 103 -1.82 36.37 10.35
C GLN A 103 -1.00 35.43 9.45
N LYS A 104 -0.05 35.95 8.66
CA LYS A 104 0.89 35.16 7.87
C LYS A 104 1.68 34.16 8.73
N THR A 105 2.17 34.63 9.87
CA THR A 105 2.87 33.80 10.86
C THR A 105 1.93 32.78 11.50
N GLU A 106 0.72 33.20 11.86
CA GLU A 106 -0.30 32.33 12.45
C GLU A 106 -0.71 31.19 11.50
N VAL A 107 -0.98 31.51 10.24
CA VAL A 107 -1.35 30.55 9.19
C VAL A 107 -0.22 29.54 8.96
N MET A 108 1.01 30.00 8.78
CA MET A 108 2.13 29.10 8.52
C MET A 108 2.45 28.19 9.71
N ASN A 109 2.37 28.70 10.95
CA ASN A 109 2.46 27.83 12.13
C ASN A 109 1.31 26.82 12.17
N THR A 110 0.08 27.26 11.92
CA THR A 110 -1.11 26.38 11.91
C THR A 110 -0.97 25.23 10.90
N LEU A 111 -0.37 25.49 9.74
CA LEU A 111 -0.21 24.50 8.68
C LEU A 111 1.05 23.65 8.84
N PHE A 112 2.22 24.26 9.05
CA PHE A 112 3.52 23.56 8.92
C PHE A 112 4.18 23.20 10.25
N ASP A 113 3.89 23.88 11.36
CA ASP A 113 4.52 23.58 12.64
C ASP A 113 4.06 22.21 13.15
N LYS A 114 5.02 21.35 13.55
CA LYS A 114 4.73 19.99 13.99
C LYS A 114 3.89 19.93 15.27
N GLU A 115 4.24 20.79 16.21
CA GLU A 115 3.76 20.69 17.59
C GLU A 115 2.43 21.41 17.75
N THR A 116 2.36 22.63 17.24
CA THR A 116 1.23 23.56 17.37
C THR A 116 0.29 23.55 16.19
N GLY A 117 0.75 23.18 14.99
CA GLY A 117 -0.05 23.07 13.76
C GLY A 117 -0.42 21.64 13.38
N ILE A 118 -0.73 21.41 12.10
CA ILE A 118 -0.93 20.08 11.51
C ILE A 118 0.31 19.50 10.85
N GLY A 119 1.46 20.17 10.92
CA GLY A 119 2.74 19.59 10.52
C GLY A 119 2.83 19.15 9.05
N LEU A 120 2.29 19.93 8.11
CA LEU A 120 2.45 19.64 6.68
C LEU A 120 3.94 19.42 6.33
N SER A 121 4.20 18.38 5.56
CA SER A 121 5.55 17.87 5.26
C SER A 121 5.81 17.66 3.78
N MET A 122 4.86 18.05 2.92
CA MET A 122 5.05 18.05 1.48
C MET A 122 4.37 19.26 0.83
N LEU A 123 5.02 19.82 -0.18
CA LEU A 123 4.45 20.84 -1.06
C LEU A 123 4.45 20.31 -2.48
N ARG A 124 3.41 20.65 -3.25
CA ARG A 124 3.41 20.50 -4.72
C ARG A 124 3.41 21.88 -5.36
N GLN A 125 4.29 22.10 -6.34
CA GLN A 125 4.50 23.39 -6.99
C GLN A 125 4.24 23.30 -8.48
N THR A 126 3.72 24.38 -9.05
CA THR A 126 3.37 24.47 -10.46
C THR A 126 4.58 24.98 -11.24
N ILE A 127 5.00 24.25 -12.28
CA ILE A 127 6.02 24.73 -13.21
C ILE A 127 5.30 25.53 -14.30
N GLY A 128 5.18 26.84 -14.06
CA GLY A 128 4.37 27.75 -14.87
C GLY A 128 2.93 27.85 -14.36
N ALA A 129 2.09 28.60 -15.07
CA ALA A 129 0.69 28.81 -14.69
C ALA A 129 -0.13 27.51 -14.69
N SER A 130 -0.93 27.32 -13.64
CA SER A 130 -2.01 26.33 -13.56
C SER A 130 -3.37 26.97 -13.88
N ASP A 131 -4.45 26.24 -13.62
CA ASP A 131 -5.82 26.74 -13.59
C ASP A 131 -6.07 27.77 -12.46
N HIS A 132 -5.35 27.67 -11.34
CA HIS A 132 -5.39 28.59 -10.18
C HIS A 132 -4.28 29.64 -10.22
N CYS A 133 -4.39 30.55 -11.17
CA CYS A 133 -3.50 31.69 -11.36
C CYS A 133 -4.26 33.02 -11.37
N VAL A 134 -3.59 34.13 -11.07
CA VAL A 134 -4.20 35.48 -11.17
C VAL A 134 -4.12 36.05 -12.59
N ALA A 135 -3.17 35.56 -13.39
CA ALA A 135 -3.01 35.88 -14.80
C ALA A 135 -2.16 34.80 -15.51
N PRO A 136 -2.26 34.66 -16.84
CA PRO A 136 -1.39 33.78 -17.60
C PRO A 136 0.07 34.24 -17.48
N TYR A 137 0.96 33.29 -17.19
CA TYR A 137 2.39 33.54 -17.19
C TYR A 137 3.15 32.27 -17.59
N ASN A 138 4.36 32.46 -18.11
CA ASN A 138 5.30 31.38 -18.35
C ASN A 138 6.73 31.91 -18.35
N PHE A 139 7.69 31.03 -18.11
CA PHE A 139 9.10 31.41 -17.98
C PHE A 139 9.84 31.62 -19.31
N ALA A 140 9.23 31.38 -20.47
CA ALA A 140 9.89 31.48 -21.77
C ALA A 140 8.90 31.82 -22.91
N PRO A 141 8.24 33.00 -22.87
CA PRO A 141 7.05 33.27 -23.68
C PRO A 141 7.33 33.36 -25.19
N ASN A 142 8.55 33.77 -25.53
CA ASN A 142 8.99 33.91 -26.92
C ASN A 142 9.82 32.72 -27.38
N ALA A 143 9.65 32.35 -28.64
CA ALA A 143 10.45 31.32 -29.28
C ALA A 143 11.94 31.67 -29.22
N GLN A 144 12.74 30.74 -28.74
CA GLN A 144 14.17 30.93 -28.50
C GLN A 144 14.94 29.61 -28.67
N ALA A 145 16.26 29.67 -28.54
CA ALA A 145 17.11 28.47 -28.59
C ALA A 145 16.75 27.50 -27.47
N ASP A 146 16.98 26.20 -27.69
CA ASP A 146 16.64 25.14 -26.73
C ASP A 146 17.33 25.31 -25.36
N SER A 147 18.44 26.06 -25.29
CA SER A 147 19.13 26.41 -24.03
C SER A 147 18.38 27.44 -23.17
N LEU A 148 17.28 28.01 -23.67
CA LEU A 148 16.43 29.02 -23.05
C LEU A 148 17.25 30.17 -22.41
N PRO A 149 18.01 30.95 -23.21
CA PRO A 149 18.85 32.03 -22.70
C PRO A 149 18.05 33.16 -22.02
N ASP A 150 16.80 33.36 -22.43
CA ASP A 150 15.91 34.40 -21.92
C ASP A 150 14.83 33.78 -21.00
N PHE A 151 15.18 32.72 -20.26
CA PHE A 151 14.30 32.14 -19.25
C PHE A 151 14.10 33.15 -18.10
N ASP A 152 12.86 33.58 -17.90
CA ASP A 152 12.49 34.57 -16.91
C ASP A 152 11.76 33.92 -15.74
N PHE A 153 12.38 33.97 -14.57
CA PHE A 153 11.85 33.41 -13.33
C PHE A 153 11.34 34.49 -12.37
N SER A 154 11.32 35.77 -12.78
CA SER A 154 10.99 36.88 -11.88
C SER A 154 9.57 36.77 -11.32
N HIS A 155 8.62 36.34 -12.13
CA HIS A 155 7.22 36.16 -11.73
C HIS A 155 7.10 35.23 -10.52
N GLU A 156 7.70 34.04 -10.60
CA GLU A 156 7.74 33.07 -9.50
C GLU A 156 8.34 33.68 -8.23
N LEU A 157 9.46 34.41 -8.38
CA LEU A 157 10.17 35.02 -7.25
C LEU A 157 9.39 36.13 -6.56
N GLU A 158 8.52 36.82 -7.30
CA GLU A 158 7.73 37.93 -6.80
C GLU A 158 6.40 37.45 -6.21
N THR A 159 5.76 36.44 -6.80
CA THR A 159 4.37 36.08 -6.45
C THR A 159 4.24 34.82 -5.60
N ILE A 160 5.03 33.77 -5.85
CA ILE A 160 4.82 32.44 -5.26
C ILE A 160 5.93 32.05 -4.28
N PHE A 161 7.19 32.19 -4.72
CA PHE A 161 8.37 31.77 -3.96
C PHE A 161 8.44 32.35 -2.54
N PRO A 162 8.05 33.61 -2.26
CA PRO A 162 8.05 34.12 -0.89
C PRO A 162 7.16 33.30 0.06
N THR A 163 5.99 32.86 -0.40
CA THR A 163 5.06 32.02 0.37
C THR A 163 5.63 30.62 0.59
N VAL A 164 6.30 30.06 -0.40
CA VAL A 164 7.02 28.78 -0.27
C VAL A 164 8.13 28.89 0.76
N GLN A 165 8.92 29.97 0.70
CA GLN A 165 10.00 30.21 1.64
C GLN A 165 9.47 30.37 3.08
N ASP A 166 8.36 31.09 3.27
CA ASP A 166 7.70 31.22 4.57
C ASP A 166 7.28 29.85 5.11
N ALA A 167 6.65 29.00 4.29
CA ALA A 167 6.26 27.63 4.66
C ALA A 167 7.46 26.76 5.06
N LEU A 168 8.50 26.73 4.23
CA LEU A 168 9.70 25.93 4.48
C LEU A 168 10.50 26.39 5.70
N SER A 169 10.37 27.66 6.09
CA SER A 169 11.08 28.23 7.25
C SER A 169 10.55 27.75 8.60
N ILE A 170 9.32 27.24 8.66
CA ILE A 170 8.69 26.77 9.90
C ILE A 170 9.36 25.48 10.40
N GLU A 171 9.61 24.52 9.50
CA GLU A 171 10.25 23.24 9.78
C GLU A 171 11.38 22.96 8.75
N PRO A 172 12.54 23.65 8.85
CA PRO A 172 13.60 23.55 7.85
C PRO A 172 14.09 22.12 7.62
N GLY A 173 14.07 21.67 6.35
CA GLY A 173 14.52 20.34 5.94
C GLY A 173 13.52 19.20 6.16
N ARG A 174 12.34 19.48 6.75
CA ARG A 174 11.27 18.49 6.94
C ARG A 174 10.34 18.38 5.73
N VAL A 175 10.09 19.50 5.06
CA VAL A 175 9.10 19.60 3.98
C VAL A 175 9.74 19.28 2.63
N LYS A 176 9.24 18.24 1.96
CA LYS A 176 9.64 17.89 0.58
C LYS A 176 8.86 18.72 -0.44
N VAL A 177 9.49 19.09 -1.55
CA VAL A 177 8.84 19.82 -2.65
C VAL A 177 8.80 18.95 -3.90
N VAL A 178 7.60 18.69 -4.42
CA VAL A 178 7.38 18.08 -5.74
C VAL A 178 6.89 19.14 -6.71
N ALA A 179 7.20 19.02 -7.99
CA ALA A 179 6.74 19.98 -8.99
C ALA A 179 6.17 19.33 -10.24
N SER A 180 5.14 19.92 -10.82
CA SER A 180 4.48 19.44 -12.03
C SER A 180 4.25 20.58 -13.00
N SER A 181 4.44 20.34 -14.30
CA SER A 181 4.21 21.34 -15.34
C SER A 181 2.79 21.21 -15.90
N TRP A 182 1.99 22.27 -15.89
CA TRP A 182 0.71 22.26 -16.59
C TRP A 182 0.91 22.33 -18.10
N SER A 183 1.76 23.25 -18.57
CA SER A 183 2.09 23.35 -19.98
C SER A 183 3.46 24.01 -20.19
N PRO A 184 4.20 23.63 -21.26
CA PRO A 184 5.24 24.48 -21.80
C PRO A 184 4.65 25.69 -22.53
N PRO A 185 5.48 26.69 -22.88
CA PRO A 185 5.09 27.79 -23.74
C PRO A 185 4.52 27.31 -25.09
N GLY A 186 3.54 28.06 -25.61
CA GLY A 186 2.80 27.67 -26.82
C GLY A 186 3.68 27.40 -28.05
N TRP A 187 4.82 28.07 -28.21
CA TRP A 187 5.75 27.84 -29.33
C TRP A 187 6.43 26.46 -29.32
N MET A 188 6.39 25.74 -28.19
CA MET A 188 6.84 24.35 -28.08
C MET A 188 5.75 23.34 -28.49
N LYS A 189 4.51 23.78 -28.69
CA LYS A 189 3.34 22.92 -28.90
C LYS A 189 2.81 23.02 -30.33
N ASN A 190 2.18 21.95 -30.80
CA ASN A 190 1.65 21.87 -32.17
C ASN A 190 0.48 22.84 -32.43
N ASN A 191 -0.24 23.26 -31.38
CA ASN A 191 -1.35 24.21 -31.48
C ASN A 191 -0.91 25.68 -31.27
N GLY A 192 0.37 25.94 -30.94
CA GLY A 192 0.87 27.29 -30.71
C GLY A 192 0.36 27.96 -29.41
N SER A 193 -0.29 27.23 -28.51
CA SER A 193 -0.95 27.77 -27.31
C SER A 193 -0.61 26.97 -26.05
N GLU A 194 -0.64 27.61 -24.89
CA GLU A 194 -0.47 26.96 -23.58
C GLU A 194 -1.67 26.09 -23.20
N LEU A 195 -2.86 26.38 -23.77
CA LEU A 195 -4.05 25.55 -23.57
C LEU A 195 -3.87 24.14 -24.17
N GLY A 196 -4.49 23.14 -23.55
CA GLY A 196 -4.47 21.75 -24.05
C GLY A 196 -5.14 21.59 -25.41
N MET A 197 -6.15 22.41 -25.68
CA MET A 197 -6.87 22.54 -26.94
C MET A 197 -6.96 24.01 -27.32
N TYR A 198 -6.67 24.33 -28.58
CA TYR A 198 -6.79 25.69 -29.09
C TYR A 198 -7.22 25.67 -30.56
N ASN A 199 -8.28 26.41 -30.90
CA ASN A 199 -8.88 26.43 -32.24
C ASN A 199 -9.15 25.03 -32.82
N GLY A 200 -9.60 24.09 -31.98
CA GLY A 200 -9.88 22.71 -32.36
C GLY A 200 -8.65 21.82 -32.57
N VAL A 201 -7.44 22.30 -32.22
CA VAL A 201 -6.18 21.55 -32.35
C VAL A 201 -5.63 21.18 -30.97
N LYS A 202 -5.33 19.90 -30.77
CA LYS A 202 -4.69 19.36 -29.57
C LYS A 202 -3.24 19.82 -29.47
N GLY A 203 -2.87 20.36 -28.32
CA GLY A 203 -1.55 20.94 -28.05
C GLY A 203 -0.53 19.92 -27.55
N THR A 204 -0.13 18.96 -28.39
CA THR A 204 0.97 18.05 -28.03
C THR A 204 2.34 18.70 -28.23
N LEU A 205 3.35 18.19 -27.51
CA LEU A 205 4.73 18.67 -27.61
C LEU A 205 5.28 18.42 -29.03
N ARG A 206 5.92 19.42 -29.62
CA ARG A 206 6.56 19.25 -30.93
C ARG A 206 7.79 18.35 -30.82
N THR A 207 8.00 17.51 -31.83
CA THR A 207 9.13 16.58 -31.86
C THR A 207 10.49 17.26 -31.91
N ASP A 208 10.57 18.49 -32.43
CA ASP A 208 11.79 19.32 -32.42
C ASP A 208 11.98 20.12 -31.11
N LYS A 209 11.16 19.88 -30.09
CA LYS A 209 11.15 20.66 -28.83
C LYS A 209 11.29 19.86 -27.55
N TYR A 210 11.54 18.56 -27.64
CA TYR A 210 11.81 17.71 -26.47
C TYR A 210 12.99 18.22 -25.63
N GLN A 211 14.11 18.60 -26.24
CA GLN A 211 15.28 19.12 -25.50
C GLN A 211 15.00 20.49 -24.87
N ALA A 212 14.32 21.39 -25.59
CA ALA A 212 13.92 22.68 -25.05
C ALA A 212 13.01 22.52 -23.82
N TYR A 213 12.07 21.57 -23.87
CA TYR A 213 11.19 21.30 -22.73
C TYR A 213 11.91 20.65 -21.55
N ALA A 214 12.82 19.69 -21.80
CA ALA A 214 13.68 19.16 -20.74
C ALA A 214 14.51 20.26 -20.05
N ASN A 215 15.02 21.22 -20.82
CA ASN A 215 15.73 22.38 -20.28
C ASN A 215 14.82 23.36 -19.53
N TYR A 216 13.54 23.46 -19.91
CA TYR A 216 12.54 24.27 -19.21
C TYR A 216 12.30 23.73 -17.79
N LEU A 217 12.08 22.41 -17.67
CA LEU A 217 11.93 21.73 -16.39
C LEU A 217 13.22 21.82 -15.54
N LEU A 218 14.40 21.60 -16.17
CA LEU A 218 15.70 21.76 -15.50
C LEU A 218 15.88 23.15 -14.89
N LYS A 219 15.56 24.21 -15.64
CA LYS A 219 15.77 25.60 -15.17
C LYS A 219 14.87 25.97 -14.00
N PHE A 220 13.67 25.40 -13.93
CA PHE A 220 12.83 25.52 -12.74
C PHE A 220 13.52 24.90 -11.53
N VAL A 221 13.99 23.64 -11.65
CA VAL A 221 14.68 22.94 -10.57
C VAL A 221 15.93 23.69 -10.11
N GLN A 222 16.79 24.11 -11.04
CA GLN A 222 18.01 24.87 -10.72
C GLN A 222 17.71 26.20 -10.02
N ASN A 223 16.60 26.88 -10.35
CA ASN A 223 16.24 28.12 -9.69
C ASN A 223 15.85 27.90 -8.21
N TYR A 224 15.10 26.84 -7.91
CA TYR A 224 14.79 26.46 -6.53
C TYR A 224 16.04 26.01 -5.77
N GLU A 225 16.85 25.13 -6.35
CA GLU A 225 18.05 24.60 -5.68
C GLU A 225 19.10 25.68 -5.40
N SER A 226 19.29 26.63 -6.33
CA SER A 226 20.19 27.78 -6.12
C SER A 226 19.79 28.67 -4.94
N ARG A 227 18.57 28.50 -4.44
CA ARG A 227 18.00 29.21 -3.29
C ARG A 227 17.82 28.31 -2.07
N GLY A 228 18.43 27.12 -2.09
CA GLY A 228 18.45 26.18 -0.97
C GLY A 228 17.18 25.36 -0.80
N VAL A 229 16.31 25.30 -1.82
CA VAL A 229 15.12 24.46 -1.83
C VAL A 229 15.33 23.31 -2.80
N ASP A 230 15.44 22.10 -2.26
CA ASP A 230 15.56 20.89 -3.07
C ASP A 230 14.21 20.52 -3.69
N ILE A 231 14.20 20.25 -5.00
CA ILE A 231 13.05 19.67 -5.68
C ILE A 231 13.20 18.15 -5.62
N TYR A 232 12.48 17.55 -4.67
CA TYR A 232 12.50 16.12 -4.40
C TYR A 232 12.09 15.30 -5.64
N ALA A 233 11.05 15.73 -6.34
CA ALA A 233 10.56 15.05 -7.53
C ALA A 233 9.89 16.00 -8.53
N ILE A 234 9.88 15.60 -9.80
CA ILE A 234 9.06 16.24 -10.84
C ILE A 234 8.21 15.22 -11.59
N THR A 235 7.05 15.66 -12.06
CA THR A 235 6.29 14.97 -13.11
C THR A 235 6.48 15.76 -14.42
N PRO A 236 6.62 15.08 -15.59
CA PRO A 236 6.81 15.77 -16.85
C PRO A 236 5.66 16.70 -17.22
N THR A 237 4.43 16.33 -16.87
CA THR A 237 3.24 17.16 -17.05
C THR A 237 2.15 16.74 -16.07
N ASN A 238 1.36 17.71 -15.61
CA ASN A 238 0.09 17.50 -14.93
C ASN A 238 -0.91 16.90 -15.92
N GLU A 239 -1.69 15.92 -15.47
CA GLU A 239 -2.85 15.35 -16.15
C GLU A 239 -2.68 15.14 -17.67
N PRO A 240 -1.75 14.28 -18.12
CA PRO A 240 -1.39 14.08 -19.52
C PRO A 240 -2.53 13.60 -20.44
N ASP A 241 -3.61 13.03 -19.91
CA ASP A 241 -4.79 12.63 -20.71
C ASP A 241 -5.85 13.74 -20.79
N HIS A 242 -5.67 14.87 -20.09
CA HIS A 242 -6.61 15.98 -20.06
C HIS A 242 -6.24 17.10 -21.05
N ALA A 243 -6.92 17.13 -22.20
CA ALA A 243 -6.76 18.19 -23.20
C ALA A 243 -7.76 19.35 -22.98
N SER A 244 -7.47 20.20 -22.01
CA SER A 244 -8.35 21.33 -21.63
C SER A 244 -8.44 22.42 -22.70
N TYR A 245 -9.65 22.95 -22.94
CA TYR A 245 -9.84 24.22 -23.65
C TYR A 245 -9.69 25.45 -22.75
N ASP A 246 -9.68 25.22 -21.44
CA ASP A 246 -9.97 26.27 -20.47
C ASP A 246 -8.72 26.71 -19.72
N TRP A 247 -7.72 25.84 -19.56
CA TRP A 247 -6.48 26.16 -18.83
C TRP A 247 -5.23 25.52 -19.47
N PRO A 248 -4.02 25.92 -19.03
CA PRO A 248 -2.79 25.36 -19.53
C PRO A 248 -2.75 23.85 -19.33
N ALA A 249 -2.45 23.10 -20.39
CA ALA A 249 -2.35 21.64 -20.33
C ALA A 249 -1.44 21.13 -21.44
N LEU A 250 -0.64 20.09 -21.16
CA LEU A 250 0.17 19.38 -22.15
C LEU A 250 -0.31 17.92 -22.28
N PRO A 251 -1.27 17.66 -23.18
CA PRO A 251 -1.67 16.30 -23.45
C PRO A 251 -0.50 15.48 -24.00
N MET A 252 -0.23 14.34 -23.40
CA MET A 252 0.93 13.50 -23.70
C MET A 252 0.57 12.01 -23.58
N SER A 253 0.77 11.26 -24.66
CA SER A 253 0.63 9.80 -24.62
C SER A 253 1.77 9.13 -23.85
N HIS A 254 1.55 7.90 -23.38
CA HIS A 254 2.59 7.11 -22.72
C HIS A 254 3.87 6.99 -23.57
N THR A 255 3.76 6.86 -24.90
CA THR A 255 4.90 6.77 -25.82
C THR A 255 5.68 8.09 -25.92
N GLU A 256 4.98 9.23 -25.96
CA GLU A 256 5.63 10.55 -25.96
C GLU A 256 6.36 10.80 -24.65
N ALA A 257 5.75 10.44 -23.51
CA ALA A 257 6.36 10.57 -22.20
C ALA A 257 7.58 9.64 -22.02
N GLN A 258 7.52 8.40 -22.52
CA GLN A 258 8.67 7.48 -22.56
C GLN A 258 9.84 8.12 -23.30
N ASN A 259 9.60 8.69 -24.49
CA ASN A 259 10.63 9.34 -25.27
C ASN A 259 11.21 10.58 -24.57
N LEU A 260 10.34 11.44 -24.00
CA LEU A 260 10.77 12.62 -23.24
C LEU A 260 11.67 12.22 -22.08
N VAL A 261 11.20 11.31 -21.23
CA VAL A 261 11.91 10.93 -20.02
C VAL A 261 13.21 10.21 -20.35
N ALA A 262 13.14 9.18 -21.21
CA ALA A 262 14.31 8.38 -21.51
C ALA A 262 15.37 9.23 -22.22
N ASN A 263 15.03 9.92 -23.30
CA ASN A 263 16.04 10.47 -24.20
C ASN A 263 16.43 11.91 -23.89
N TYR A 264 15.64 12.64 -23.10
CA TYR A 264 15.85 14.08 -22.89
C TYR A 264 15.87 14.46 -21.41
N LEU A 265 14.77 14.27 -20.67
CA LEU A 265 14.65 14.78 -19.31
C LEU A 265 15.64 14.13 -18.34
N TYR A 266 15.68 12.79 -18.28
CA TYR A 266 16.59 12.09 -17.37
C TYR A 266 18.07 12.41 -17.67
N PRO A 267 18.58 12.31 -18.92
CA PRO A 267 19.94 12.73 -19.24
C PRO A 267 20.22 14.19 -18.90
N THR A 268 19.25 15.09 -19.12
CA THR A 268 19.38 16.53 -18.83
C THR A 268 19.58 16.78 -17.35
N LEU A 269 18.75 16.19 -16.47
CA LEU A 269 18.92 16.32 -15.01
C LEU A 269 20.25 15.72 -14.53
N ARG A 270 20.55 14.48 -14.92
CA ARG A 270 21.74 13.77 -14.45
C ARG A 270 23.05 14.41 -14.91
N SER A 271 23.11 14.92 -16.14
CA SER A 271 24.29 15.65 -16.64
C SER A 271 24.53 16.99 -15.94
N ASN A 272 23.49 17.56 -15.32
CA ASN A 272 23.59 18.76 -14.49
C ASN A 272 23.77 18.44 -12.99
N GLY A 273 24.03 17.18 -12.64
CA GLY A 273 24.32 16.75 -11.27
C GLY A 273 23.09 16.66 -10.36
N LEU A 274 21.88 16.69 -10.93
CA LEU A 274 20.63 16.63 -10.18
C LEU A 274 20.16 15.20 -10.01
N ASP A 275 19.80 14.80 -8.80
CA ASP A 275 19.23 13.50 -8.47
C ASP A 275 17.70 13.52 -8.33
N THR A 276 17.06 14.68 -8.54
CA THR A 276 15.60 14.88 -8.61
C THR A 276 14.90 13.68 -9.25
N LYS A 277 13.87 13.18 -8.57
CA LYS A 277 13.09 12.02 -9.01
C LYS A 277 12.21 12.39 -10.19
N ILE A 278 11.95 11.42 -11.07
CA ILE A 278 11.01 11.56 -12.18
C ILE A 278 9.83 10.62 -11.95
N ILE A 279 8.63 11.18 -11.92
CA ILE A 279 7.39 10.44 -11.67
C ILE A 279 6.50 10.52 -12.92
N CYS A 280 5.92 9.40 -13.34
CA CYS A 280 5.01 9.35 -14.48
C CYS A 280 3.53 9.46 -14.07
N TRP A 281 2.65 9.57 -15.07
CA TRP A 281 1.19 9.65 -14.95
C TRP A 281 0.67 10.98 -14.40
N ASP A 282 0.65 11.22 -13.08
CA ASP A 282 0.14 12.46 -12.47
C ASP A 282 -1.30 12.78 -12.91
N HIS A 283 -2.17 11.76 -12.83
CA HIS A 283 -3.59 11.84 -13.20
C HIS A 283 -4.43 10.83 -12.39
N SER A 284 -5.75 10.92 -12.53
CA SER A 284 -6.77 10.00 -12.02
C SER A 284 -6.46 8.50 -12.14
N TYR A 285 -7.07 7.70 -11.26
CA TYR A 285 -6.98 6.23 -11.26
C TYR A 285 -7.44 5.58 -12.58
N THR A 286 -8.40 6.22 -13.24
CA THR A 286 -8.90 5.83 -14.56
C THR A 286 -9.19 7.09 -15.36
N THR A 287 -9.10 7.01 -16.68
CA THR A 287 -9.46 8.09 -17.60
C THR A 287 -10.15 7.51 -18.83
N THR A 288 -10.64 8.38 -19.71
CA THR A 288 -11.30 7.96 -20.95
C THR A 288 -10.38 7.10 -21.83
N ASN A 289 -9.10 7.47 -21.99
CA ASN A 289 -8.18 6.74 -22.86
C ASN A 289 -7.37 5.67 -22.11
N TYR A 290 -7.12 5.85 -20.82
CA TYR A 290 -6.36 4.91 -19.99
C TYR A 290 -7.22 4.44 -18.81
N ARG A 291 -7.95 3.35 -19.05
CA ARG A 291 -8.81 2.74 -18.02
C ARG A 291 -7.99 1.93 -17.03
N ASP A 292 -8.43 1.91 -15.79
CA ASP A 292 -7.92 1.03 -14.74
C ASP A 292 -6.38 1.09 -14.63
N GLY A 293 -5.84 2.32 -14.67
CA GLY A 293 -4.40 2.57 -14.53
C GLY A 293 -3.53 2.08 -15.70
N ALA A 294 -4.09 1.86 -16.90
CA ALA A 294 -3.36 1.35 -18.05
C ALA A 294 -2.10 2.17 -18.41
N TYR A 295 -2.08 3.48 -18.18
CA TYR A 295 -0.97 4.34 -18.56
C TYR A 295 0.36 3.94 -17.90
N PRO A 296 0.48 3.82 -16.55
CA PRO A 296 1.69 3.26 -15.93
C PRO A 296 2.15 1.92 -16.52
N PHE A 297 1.26 0.96 -16.76
CA PHE A 297 1.63 -0.34 -17.34
C PHE A 297 2.24 -0.19 -18.75
N GLU A 298 1.58 0.58 -19.62
CA GLU A 298 2.05 0.84 -20.98
C GLU A 298 3.32 1.68 -21.00
N TYR A 299 3.46 2.63 -20.07
CA TYR A 299 4.65 3.44 -19.88
C TYR A 299 5.85 2.57 -19.46
N TYR A 300 5.66 1.64 -18.52
CA TYR A 300 6.71 0.77 -18.01
C TYR A 300 7.10 -0.38 -18.95
N ALA A 301 6.31 -0.67 -20.00
CA ALA A 301 6.69 -1.61 -21.05
C ALA A 301 7.98 -1.20 -21.80
N ASN A 302 8.37 0.08 -21.76
CA ASN A 302 9.65 0.54 -22.27
C ASN A 302 10.75 0.45 -21.21
N ALA A 303 11.71 -0.46 -21.39
CA ALA A 303 12.78 -0.71 -20.42
C ALA A 303 13.62 0.53 -20.07
N ASN A 304 13.85 1.46 -21.00
CA ASN A 304 14.62 2.67 -20.72
C ASN A 304 13.81 3.67 -19.89
N ALA A 305 12.51 3.81 -20.16
CA ALA A 305 11.63 4.65 -19.36
C ALA A 305 11.45 4.05 -17.95
N LEU A 306 11.20 2.74 -17.85
CA LEU A 306 11.16 2.02 -16.58
C LEU A 306 12.44 2.24 -15.76
N ALA A 307 13.62 2.15 -16.35
CA ALA A 307 14.89 2.34 -15.64
C ALA A 307 15.16 3.81 -15.21
N ARG A 308 14.47 4.79 -15.80
CA ARG A 308 14.73 6.24 -15.64
C ARG A 308 13.62 6.99 -14.90
N THR A 309 12.62 6.26 -14.40
CA THR A 309 11.46 6.78 -13.68
C THR A 309 11.38 6.13 -12.31
N ASP A 310 11.16 6.91 -11.27
CA ASP A 310 11.10 6.45 -9.88
C ASP A 310 9.75 5.80 -9.53
N GLY A 311 8.67 6.22 -10.18
CA GLY A 311 7.34 5.68 -9.94
C GLY A 311 6.21 6.43 -10.66
N SER A 312 5.00 6.35 -10.08
CA SER A 312 3.79 6.96 -10.65
C SER A 312 3.06 7.85 -9.64
N ALA A 313 2.44 8.92 -10.15
CA ALA A 313 1.63 9.88 -9.42
C ALA A 313 0.14 9.73 -9.76
N TRP A 314 -0.75 9.94 -8.78
CA TRP A 314 -2.19 9.69 -8.90
C TRP A 314 -3.07 10.77 -8.28
N HIS A 315 -4.24 10.99 -8.88
CA HIS A 315 -5.29 11.91 -8.42
C HIS A 315 -6.62 11.16 -8.15
N TRP A 316 -7.51 11.72 -7.33
CA TRP A 316 -8.77 11.05 -6.93
C TRP A 316 -10.02 11.41 -7.75
N TYR A 317 -9.84 12.06 -8.92
CA TYR A 317 -10.98 12.64 -9.65
C TYR A 317 -11.86 11.62 -10.37
N GLU A 318 -11.28 10.48 -10.77
CA GLU A 318 -11.97 9.40 -11.47
C GLU A 318 -11.37 8.05 -11.10
N GLY A 319 -12.23 7.04 -10.92
CA GLY A 319 -11.82 5.65 -10.63
C GLY A 319 -11.64 5.37 -9.15
N ASP A 320 -10.85 4.34 -8.84
CA ASP A 320 -10.68 3.78 -7.50
C ASP A 320 -9.20 3.59 -7.16
N GLU A 321 -8.79 3.99 -5.95
CA GLU A 321 -7.42 3.94 -5.45
C GLU A 321 -6.79 2.55 -5.46
N GLU A 322 -7.58 1.47 -5.46
CA GLU A 322 -7.09 0.10 -5.49
C GLU A 322 -6.16 -0.19 -6.68
N VAL A 323 -6.32 0.55 -7.79
CA VAL A 323 -5.44 0.42 -8.96
C VAL A 323 -3.97 0.66 -8.62
N MET A 324 -3.67 1.49 -7.62
CA MET A 324 -2.30 1.75 -7.17
C MET A 324 -1.66 0.47 -6.61
N SER A 325 -2.41 -0.35 -5.88
CA SER A 325 -1.94 -1.66 -5.42
C SER A 325 -1.68 -2.62 -6.57
N VAL A 326 -2.50 -2.57 -7.63
CA VAL A 326 -2.29 -3.39 -8.84
C VAL A 326 -0.99 -2.98 -9.56
N VAL A 327 -0.74 -1.68 -9.71
CA VAL A 327 0.50 -1.16 -10.31
C VAL A 327 1.72 -1.48 -9.46
N HIS A 328 1.65 -1.24 -8.14
CA HIS A 328 2.73 -1.58 -7.22
C HIS A 328 3.06 -3.07 -7.27
N LYS A 329 2.04 -3.94 -7.32
CA LYS A 329 2.25 -5.37 -7.40
C LYS A 329 3.05 -5.80 -8.65
N GLU A 330 2.75 -5.21 -9.80
CA GLU A 330 3.45 -5.54 -11.05
C GLU A 330 4.85 -4.91 -11.09
N PHE A 331 5.01 -3.74 -10.48
CA PHE A 331 6.27 -3.00 -10.42
C PHE A 331 6.64 -2.66 -8.97
N PRO A 332 7.02 -3.64 -8.12
CA PRO A 332 7.21 -3.42 -6.67
C PRO A 332 8.40 -2.52 -6.35
N ASN A 333 9.34 -2.38 -7.28
CA ASN A 333 10.47 -1.45 -7.19
C ASN A 333 10.14 -0.02 -7.67
N LYS A 334 8.86 0.26 -7.98
CA LYS A 334 8.35 1.58 -8.35
C LYS A 334 7.46 2.11 -7.24
N ASP A 335 7.80 3.30 -6.80
CA ASP A 335 7.09 4.00 -5.74
C ASP A 335 5.76 4.58 -6.27
N ILE A 336 4.82 4.81 -5.36
CA ILE A 336 3.51 5.40 -5.65
C ILE A 336 3.36 6.69 -4.85
N TRP A 337 2.89 7.76 -5.50
CA TRP A 337 2.56 9.02 -4.85
C TRP A 337 1.14 9.46 -5.21
N PHE A 338 0.41 9.96 -4.23
CA PHE A 338 -0.82 10.71 -4.46
C PHE A 338 -0.46 12.20 -4.40
N THR A 339 -0.64 12.88 -5.51
CA THR A 339 -0.06 14.21 -5.77
C THR A 339 -1.13 15.29 -5.87
N GLU A 340 -2.39 14.93 -6.09
CA GLU A 340 -3.45 15.93 -6.16
C GLU A 340 -4.82 15.37 -5.77
N GLY A 341 -5.49 16.10 -4.89
CA GLY A 341 -6.91 15.93 -4.62
C GLY A 341 -7.53 17.24 -4.18
N SER A 342 -8.56 17.71 -4.89
CA SER A 342 -9.31 18.90 -4.48
C SER A 342 -10.65 18.54 -3.84
N GLY A 343 -10.99 19.22 -2.75
CA GLY A 343 -12.38 19.40 -2.32
C GLY A 343 -13.08 20.48 -3.16
N GLY A 344 -14.40 20.59 -3.05
CA GLY A 344 -15.16 21.61 -3.79
C GLY A 344 -16.64 21.30 -3.92
N GLU A 345 -17.41 22.26 -4.46
CA GLU A 345 -18.85 22.09 -4.70
C GLU A 345 -19.15 21.08 -5.82
N TRP A 346 -18.24 20.92 -6.80
CA TRP A 346 -18.38 19.99 -7.91
C TRP A 346 -18.36 18.51 -7.48
N GLY A 347 -17.80 18.21 -6.31
CA GLY A 347 -17.76 16.86 -5.73
C GLY A 347 -18.57 16.74 -4.44
N PHE A 348 -18.16 17.46 -3.41
CA PHE A 348 -18.69 17.32 -2.06
C PHE A 348 -19.06 18.70 -1.45
N PRO A 349 -20.20 19.29 -1.86
CA PRO A 349 -20.56 20.66 -1.50
C PRO A 349 -20.88 20.84 0.00
N LYS A 350 -21.20 19.75 0.71
CA LYS A 350 -21.53 19.78 2.13
C LYS A 350 -20.36 19.29 2.98
N TRP A 351 -20.14 19.94 4.12
CA TRP A 351 -19.06 19.61 5.06
C TRP A 351 -19.04 18.12 5.42
N ARG A 352 -20.20 17.54 5.73
CA ARG A 352 -20.34 16.14 6.13
C ARG A 352 -20.00 15.18 5.00
N THR A 353 -20.55 15.39 3.82
CA THR A 353 -20.26 14.53 2.66
C THR A 353 -18.78 14.63 2.29
N ALA A 354 -18.20 15.84 2.30
CA ALA A 354 -16.76 16.02 2.06
C ALA A 354 -15.93 15.31 3.13
N PHE A 355 -16.28 15.48 4.40
CA PHE A 355 -15.56 14.89 5.52
C PHE A 355 -15.53 13.37 5.42
N LEU A 356 -16.67 12.72 5.18
CA LEU A 356 -16.76 11.26 5.12
C LEU A 356 -15.96 10.68 3.93
N ASN A 357 -16.11 11.25 2.74
CA ASN A 357 -15.40 10.78 1.55
C ASN A 357 -13.89 11.02 1.67
N GLN A 358 -13.47 12.20 2.12
CA GLN A 358 -12.05 12.50 2.31
C GLN A 358 -11.42 11.67 3.44
N SER A 359 -12.16 11.42 4.52
CA SER A 359 -11.68 10.55 5.61
C SER A 359 -11.38 9.15 5.09
N SER A 360 -12.31 8.58 4.30
CA SER A 360 -12.13 7.29 3.62
C SER A 360 -10.94 7.31 2.65
N SER A 361 -10.88 8.34 1.79
CA SER A 361 -9.79 8.50 0.83
C SER A 361 -8.41 8.58 1.50
N VAL A 362 -8.28 9.33 2.61
CA VAL A 362 -7.01 9.45 3.35
C VAL A 362 -6.53 8.09 3.86
N VAL A 363 -7.45 7.26 4.35
CA VAL A 363 -7.14 5.89 4.79
C VAL A 363 -6.73 5.04 3.58
N ASN A 364 -7.57 4.99 2.54
CA ASN A 364 -7.39 4.03 1.46
C ASN A 364 -6.25 4.38 0.51
N ILE A 365 -5.95 5.66 0.28
CA ILE A 365 -4.76 6.09 -0.49
C ILE A 365 -3.49 5.56 0.19
N ALA A 366 -3.38 5.72 1.51
CA ALA A 366 -2.25 5.18 2.27
C ALA A 366 -2.26 3.64 2.32
N ARG A 367 -3.44 3.01 2.32
CA ARG A 367 -3.53 1.54 2.25
C ARG A 367 -3.09 0.99 0.90
N ASN A 368 -3.25 1.76 -0.18
CA ASN A 368 -2.91 1.39 -1.54
C ASN A 368 -1.53 1.95 -1.97
N TRP A 369 -0.52 1.72 -1.12
CA TRP A 369 0.91 1.95 -1.38
C TRP A 369 1.38 3.40 -1.60
N SER A 370 0.48 4.39 -1.60
CA SER A 370 0.91 5.78 -1.73
C SER A 370 1.81 6.20 -0.57
N LYS A 371 2.91 6.88 -0.89
CA LYS A 371 3.86 7.46 0.06
C LYS A 371 3.47 8.88 0.46
N SER A 372 2.51 9.49 -0.21
CA SER A 372 2.07 10.86 0.04
C SER A 372 0.56 11.01 -0.05
N ILE A 373 0.05 12.10 0.52
CA ILE A 373 -1.27 12.64 0.19
C ILE A 373 -1.12 14.15 0.08
N VAL A 374 -1.25 14.66 -1.14
CA VAL A 374 -1.16 16.09 -1.42
C VAL A 374 -2.50 16.58 -1.96
N TYR A 375 -3.09 17.54 -1.28
CA TYR A 375 -4.30 18.22 -1.73
C TYR A 375 -3.97 19.38 -2.67
N TRP A 376 -4.97 19.87 -3.39
CA TRP A 376 -4.72 20.85 -4.44
C TRP A 376 -4.32 22.21 -3.90
N ASN A 377 -5.24 23.13 -3.61
CA ASN A 377 -4.89 24.47 -3.14
C ASN A 377 -4.67 24.53 -1.62
N LEU A 378 -3.61 25.20 -1.17
CA LEU A 378 -3.40 25.52 0.24
C LEU A 378 -4.48 26.50 0.73
N ALA A 379 -4.73 27.56 -0.04
CA ALA A 379 -5.76 28.54 0.23
C ALA A 379 -6.51 28.95 -1.03
N LEU A 380 -7.82 29.15 -0.90
CA LEU A 380 -8.67 29.83 -1.87
C LEU A 380 -9.55 30.83 -1.13
N ASP A 381 -10.20 31.75 -1.85
CA ASP A 381 -11.15 32.69 -1.26
C ASP A 381 -12.53 32.09 -1.05
N GLU A 382 -13.49 32.90 -0.61
CA GLU A 382 -14.87 32.48 -0.37
C GLU A 382 -15.62 32.01 -1.63
N ASN A 383 -15.09 32.30 -2.83
CA ASN A 383 -15.66 31.92 -4.11
C ASN A 383 -14.78 30.90 -4.87
N GLY A 384 -13.74 30.35 -4.24
CA GLY A 384 -12.89 29.32 -4.84
C GLY A 384 -11.82 29.84 -5.82
N GLY A 385 -11.54 31.14 -5.81
CA GLY A 385 -10.48 31.78 -6.60
C GLY A 385 -9.30 32.30 -5.74
N PRO A 386 -8.40 33.11 -6.33
CA PRO A 386 -8.36 33.56 -7.72
C PRO A 386 -8.12 32.47 -8.77
N ASP A 387 -8.76 32.59 -9.92
CA ASP A 387 -8.95 31.51 -10.90
C ASP A 387 -9.13 32.03 -12.33
N TYR A 388 -8.17 32.85 -12.81
CA TYR A 388 -8.22 33.59 -14.08
C TYR A 388 -8.85 32.81 -15.26
N TYR A 389 -8.47 31.55 -15.42
CA TYR A 389 -8.91 30.72 -16.54
C TYR A 389 -10.39 30.35 -16.46
N TYR A 390 -10.93 30.14 -15.25
CA TYR A 390 -12.35 29.91 -15.04
C TYR A 390 -13.16 31.16 -15.39
N ASP A 391 -12.74 32.32 -14.91
CA ASP A 391 -13.35 33.62 -15.24
C ASP A 391 -13.43 33.88 -16.75
N VAL A 392 -12.28 33.74 -17.42
CA VAL A 392 -12.14 34.14 -18.83
C VAL A 392 -12.72 33.12 -19.80
N ASN A 393 -12.60 31.82 -19.52
CA ASN A 393 -13.01 30.77 -20.46
C ASN A 393 -14.33 30.09 -20.09
N GLN A 394 -14.67 29.97 -18.80
CA GLN A 394 -15.92 29.34 -18.34
C GLN A 394 -16.98 30.35 -17.88
N HIS A 395 -16.60 31.59 -17.58
CA HIS A 395 -17.48 32.67 -17.15
C HIS A 395 -18.23 32.39 -15.85
N HIS A 396 -17.60 31.64 -14.95
CA HIS A 396 -18.05 31.40 -13.59
C HIS A 396 -16.84 31.08 -12.70
N ASP A 397 -17.00 31.27 -11.39
CA ASP A 397 -15.98 30.96 -10.40
C ASP A 397 -15.72 29.43 -10.34
N SER A 398 -14.50 29.07 -10.00
CA SER A 398 -14.06 27.72 -9.65
C SER A 398 -14.83 27.26 -8.42
N THR A 399 -15.25 26.00 -8.44
CA THR A 399 -15.93 25.39 -7.30
C THR A 399 -14.95 24.68 -6.35
N ASN A 400 -13.65 24.84 -6.54
CA ASN A 400 -12.63 24.20 -5.70
C ASN A 400 -12.54 24.84 -4.31
N ARG A 401 -12.02 24.07 -3.35
CA ARG A 401 -11.82 24.50 -1.96
C ARG A 401 -10.39 24.21 -1.52
N GLY A 402 -9.73 25.21 -0.92
CA GLY A 402 -8.40 25.04 -0.33
C GLY A 402 -8.46 24.42 1.07
N LEU A 403 -7.29 24.08 1.65
CA LEU A 403 -7.20 23.64 3.05
C LEU A 403 -7.77 24.69 4.01
N ILE A 404 -7.51 25.96 3.69
CA ILE A 404 -8.09 27.11 4.36
C ILE A 404 -8.79 28.02 3.35
N THR A 405 -9.72 28.82 3.85
CA THR A 405 -10.26 29.96 3.13
C THR A 405 -9.58 31.22 3.62
N ILE A 406 -9.06 32.05 2.72
CA ILE A 406 -8.61 33.42 3.01
C ILE A 406 -9.53 34.35 2.23
N ASN A 407 -10.43 35.02 2.93
CA ASN A 407 -11.45 35.82 2.27
C ASN A 407 -10.89 37.12 1.72
N SER A 408 -11.64 37.73 0.80
CA SER A 408 -11.31 38.99 0.13
C SER A 408 -11.01 40.17 1.09
N THR A 409 -11.47 40.10 2.34
CA THR A 409 -11.26 41.12 3.39
C THR A 409 -10.08 40.84 4.33
N GLY A 410 -9.37 39.71 4.15
CA GLY A 410 -8.22 39.30 4.97
C GLY A 410 -8.58 38.51 6.23
N GLY A 411 -9.83 38.05 6.38
CA GLY A 411 -10.21 37.04 7.36
C GLY A 411 -9.92 35.63 6.84
N TRP A 412 -9.64 34.67 7.72
CA TRP A 412 -9.34 33.29 7.30
C TRP A 412 -9.97 32.24 8.22
N SER A 413 -10.18 31.02 7.69
CA SER A 413 -10.77 29.89 8.42
C SER A 413 -10.33 28.53 7.85
N HIS A 414 -10.39 27.47 8.67
CA HIS A 414 -10.15 26.10 8.21
C HIS A 414 -11.34 25.56 7.40
N ASN A 415 -11.03 24.74 6.40
CA ASN A 415 -12.00 23.89 5.72
C ASN A 415 -11.90 22.45 6.23
N VAL A 416 -12.85 21.61 5.81
CA VAL A 416 -12.85 20.17 6.11
C VAL A 416 -11.53 19.49 5.72
N ASP A 417 -10.92 19.94 4.62
CA ASP A 417 -9.66 19.47 4.05
C ASP A 417 -8.49 19.59 5.04
N TYR A 418 -8.45 20.67 5.83
CA TYR A 418 -7.47 20.84 6.92
C TYR A 418 -7.60 19.73 7.98
N TYR A 419 -8.83 19.39 8.36
CA TYR A 419 -9.07 18.43 9.43
C TYR A 419 -8.80 16.99 8.96
N THR A 420 -9.24 16.61 7.77
CA THR A 420 -9.04 15.24 7.23
C THR A 420 -7.56 14.97 6.97
N LEU A 421 -6.85 15.91 6.36
CA LEU A 421 -5.40 15.79 6.17
C LEU A 421 -4.63 15.84 7.50
N GLY A 422 -5.05 16.68 8.45
CA GLY A 422 -4.42 16.81 9.75
C GLY A 422 -4.42 15.53 10.60
N HIS A 423 -5.35 14.61 10.37
CA HIS A 423 -5.38 13.30 11.04
C HIS A 423 -4.21 12.38 10.64
N VAL A 424 -3.53 12.65 9.52
CA VAL A 424 -2.28 11.99 9.13
C VAL A 424 -1.08 12.92 9.26
N SER A 425 -1.13 14.15 8.73
CA SER A 425 0.03 15.03 8.66
C SER A 425 0.59 15.42 10.03
N LYS A 426 -0.27 15.58 11.04
CA LYS A 426 0.15 15.96 12.39
C LYS A 426 0.86 14.81 13.13
N PHE A 427 0.49 13.58 12.81
CA PHE A 427 0.83 12.42 13.63
C PHE A 427 1.86 11.49 12.97
N VAL A 428 1.89 11.45 11.64
CA VAL A 428 2.76 10.59 10.84
C VAL A 428 3.92 11.42 10.30
N ASP A 429 5.12 11.13 10.79
CA ASP A 429 6.32 11.84 10.38
C ASP A 429 6.87 11.33 9.03
N PRO A 430 7.57 12.18 8.26
CA PRO A 430 8.38 11.71 7.15
C PRO A 430 9.29 10.58 7.59
N SER A 431 9.44 9.55 6.75
CA SER A 431 10.17 8.30 7.03
C SER A 431 9.45 7.31 7.95
N ALA A 432 8.21 7.57 8.38
CA ALA A 432 7.37 6.57 9.02
C ALA A 432 7.09 5.41 8.07
N TYR A 433 6.93 4.20 8.59
CA TYR A 433 6.44 3.06 7.80
C TYR A 433 4.94 2.89 8.04
N ARG A 434 4.17 2.67 6.98
CA ARG A 434 2.84 2.08 7.13
C ARG A 434 3.02 0.67 7.70
N ILE A 435 2.24 0.31 8.71
CA ILE A 435 2.25 -1.01 9.34
C ILE A 435 0.88 -1.66 9.20
N ASP A 436 0.75 -2.89 9.67
CA ASP A 436 -0.50 -3.62 9.57
C ASP A 436 -1.58 -3.07 10.50
N SER A 437 -2.79 -2.94 9.94
CA SER A 437 -4.00 -2.71 10.72
C SER A 437 -5.24 -3.31 10.05
N THR A 438 -6.07 -3.96 10.85
CA THR A 438 -7.38 -4.47 10.40
C THR A 438 -8.26 -3.31 9.93
N SER A 439 -8.70 -3.35 8.67
CA SER A 439 -9.77 -2.50 8.16
C SER A 439 -11.05 -3.33 8.07
N LEU A 440 -12.16 -2.79 8.57
CA LEU A 440 -13.48 -3.40 8.48
C LEU A 440 -14.24 -2.67 7.38
N ASP A 441 -13.95 -3.00 6.13
CA ASP A 441 -14.47 -2.25 4.97
C ASP A 441 -16.01 -2.24 4.95
N GLY A 442 -16.58 -1.08 4.61
CA GLY A 442 -18.03 -0.83 4.73
C GLY A 442 -18.54 -0.64 6.17
N ASN A 443 -17.63 -0.48 7.13
CA ASN A 443 -17.93 -0.31 8.55
C ASN A 443 -16.96 0.70 9.20
N ILE A 444 -15.74 0.27 9.52
CA ILE A 444 -14.69 1.10 10.13
C ILE A 444 -13.39 0.90 9.37
N GLU A 445 -12.96 1.93 8.66
CA GLU A 445 -11.74 1.87 7.86
C GLU A 445 -10.56 2.34 8.72
N THR A 446 -9.41 1.67 8.59
CA THR A 446 -8.24 2.00 9.40
C THR A 446 -6.93 1.95 8.63
N VAL A 447 -5.98 2.77 9.04
CA VAL A 447 -4.57 2.66 8.64
C VAL A 447 -3.66 2.95 9.83
N ALA A 448 -2.57 2.21 9.95
CA ALA A 448 -1.59 2.38 11.02
C ALA A 448 -0.18 2.67 10.50
N PHE A 449 0.59 3.38 11.32
CA PHE A 449 1.96 3.78 11.01
C PHE A 449 2.88 3.60 12.22
N LYS A 450 4.17 3.37 11.95
CA LYS A 450 5.27 3.42 12.90
C LYS A 450 6.20 4.56 12.51
N ASN A 451 6.23 5.60 13.35
CA ASN A 451 7.11 6.74 13.18
C ASN A 451 8.59 6.37 13.43
N PRO A 452 9.54 7.19 12.95
CA PRO A 452 10.97 6.99 13.21
C PRO A 452 11.34 7.00 14.69
N ASP A 453 10.58 7.72 15.53
CA ASP A 453 10.75 7.72 17.00
C ASP A 453 10.20 6.45 17.67
N GLY A 454 9.65 5.52 16.90
CA GLY A 454 9.04 4.28 17.36
C GLY A 454 7.60 4.42 17.85
N SER A 455 7.02 5.62 17.88
CA SER A 455 5.61 5.83 18.21
C SER A 455 4.71 5.25 17.13
N LYS A 456 3.54 4.78 17.54
CA LYS A 456 2.52 4.20 16.67
C LYS A 456 1.37 5.16 16.51
N VAL A 457 0.82 5.18 15.31
CA VAL A 457 -0.35 5.98 14.95
C VAL A 457 -1.38 5.04 14.34
N LEU A 458 -2.62 5.09 14.83
CA LEU A 458 -3.76 4.42 14.24
C LEU A 458 -4.79 5.48 13.87
N VAL A 459 -5.12 5.58 12.59
CA VAL A 459 -6.19 6.43 12.07
C VAL A 459 -7.39 5.54 11.77
N MET A 460 -8.57 5.94 12.25
CA MET A 460 -9.82 5.22 12.07
C MET A 460 -10.92 6.16 11.60
N THR A 461 -11.77 5.68 10.70
CA THR A 461 -12.94 6.42 10.22
C THR A 461 -14.19 5.58 10.45
N ASN A 462 -15.20 6.20 11.06
CA ASN A 462 -16.54 5.62 11.14
C ASN A 462 -17.45 6.39 10.20
N LEU A 463 -17.78 5.76 9.08
CA LEU A 463 -18.62 6.36 8.05
C LEU A 463 -20.12 6.22 8.35
N LEU A 464 -20.48 5.46 9.39
CA LEU A 464 -21.86 5.20 9.77
C LEU A 464 -22.40 6.31 10.68
N ASN A 465 -23.71 6.56 10.55
CA ASN A 465 -24.45 7.55 11.32
C ASN A 465 -24.74 7.16 12.79
N ARG A 466 -23.96 6.24 13.36
CA ARG A 466 -24.07 5.82 14.75
C ARG A 466 -22.70 5.47 15.33
N GLY A 467 -22.56 5.64 16.64
CA GLY A 467 -21.33 5.25 17.33
C GLY A 467 -21.17 3.74 17.39
N GLN A 468 -19.91 3.28 17.44
CA GLN A 468 -19.58 1.86 17.45
C GLN A 468 -18.55 1.53 18.51
N VAL A 469 -18.77 0.43 19.22
CA VAL A 469 -17.78 -0.11 20.17
C VAL A 469 -16.76 -0.92 19.38
N MET A 470 -15.50 -0.66 19.65
CA MET A 470 -14.34 -1.34 19.09
C MET A 470 -13.40 -1.78 20.20
N LYS A 471 -12.58 -2.77 19.86
CA LYS A 471 -11.44 -3.22 20.65
C LYS A 471 -10.22 -3.08 19.77
N ILE A 472 -9.28 -2.26 20.20
CA ILE A 472 -7.99 -2.08 19.56
C ILE A 472 -7.03 -3.04 20.26
N LYS A 473 -6.41 -3.93 19.50
CA LYS A 473 -5.41 -4.88 19.97
C LYS A 473 -4.04 -4.54 19.39
N TRP A 474 -3.03 -4.51 20.25
CA TRP A 474 -1.64 -4.34 19.86
C TRP A 474 -0.79 -5.33 20.66
N GLY A 475 -0.35 -6.39 19.99
CA GLY A 475 0.29 -7.52 20.66
C GLY A 475 -0.63 -8.18 21.71
N ASN A 476 -0.13 -8.37 22.92
CA ASN A 476 -0.87 -8.93 24.06
C ASN A 476 -1.71 -7.88 24.83
N GLN A 477 -1.86 -6.68 24.27
CA GLN A 477 -2.57 -5.58 24.94
C GLN A 477 -3.82 -5.16 24.16
N VAL A 478 -4.84 -4.72 24.89
CA VAL A 478 -6.12 -4.26 24.34
C VAL A 478 -6.59 -2.95 24.95
N LEU A 479 -7.39 -2.24 24.17
CA LEU A 479 -8.09 -1.03 24.57
C LEU A 479 -9.49 -1.05 23.96
N ASP A 480 -10.52 -0.82 24.78
CA ASP A 480 -11.88 -0.63 24.28
C ASP A 480 -12.15 0.85 24.01
N TYR A 481 -12.79 1.15 22.88
CA TYR A 481 -13.13 2.52 22.50
C TYR A 481 -14.48 2.57 21.80
N THR A 482 -15.27 3.61 22.07
CA THR A 482 -16.50 3.89 21.32
C THR A 482 -16.23 5.01 20.33
N ILE A 483 -16.07 4.68 19.04
CA ILE A 483 -15.91 5.69 18.00
C ILE A 483 -17.26 6.39 17.75
N PRO A 484 -17.31 7.74 17.73
CA PRO A 484 -18.53 8.47 17.41
C PRO A 484 -19.05 8.17 15.99
N ALA A 485 -20.33 8.44 15.75
CA ALA A 485 -20.93 8.45 14.41
C ALA A 485 -20.20 9.43 13.50
N GLU A 486 -20.07 9.11 12.21
CA GLU A 486 -19.60 10.03 11.16
C GLU A 486 -18.34 10.81 11.60
N SER A 487 -17.31 10.08 12.05
CA SER A 487 -16.13 10.66 12.71
C SER A 487 -14.82 10.05 12.25
N MET A 488 -13.74 10.81 12.42
CA MET A 488 -12.36 10.38 12.23
C MET A 488 -11.62 10.48 13.55
N VAL A 489 -10.86 9.45 13.89
CA VAL A 489 -10.15 9.32 15.16
C VAL A 489 -8.71 8.93 14.92
N THR A 490 -7.78 9.68 15.49
CA THR A 490 -6.36 9.30 15.50
C THR A 490 -5.94 8.94 16.92
N MET A 491 -5.33 7.78 17.08
CA MET A 491 -4.71 7.32 18.31
C MET A 491 -3.19 7.30 18.16
N LYS A 492 -2.46 7.84 19.13
CA LYS A 492 -0.99 7.80 19.17
C LYS A 492 -0.50 7.24 20.49
N TRP A 493 0.46 6.32 20.44
CA TRP A 493 1.09 5.76 21.64
C TRP A 493 2.57 5.40 21.39
N THR A 494 3.28 5.07 22.46
CA THR A 494 4.69 4.65 22.42
C THR A 494 4.86 3.28 23.08
N GLY A 495 6.00 2.64 22.84
CA GLY A 495 6.34 1.33 23.38
C GLY A 495 6.65 0.30 22.28
N THR A 496 6.94 -0.92 22.72
CA THR A 496 7.27 -2.05 21.84
C THR A 496 6.18 -3.11 21.96
N GLN A 497 5.70 -3.59 20.82
CA GLN A 497 4.76 -4.71 20.78
C GLN A 497 5.34 -5.94 21.47
N SER A 498 4.49 -6.66 22.20
CA SER A 498 4.82 -7.97 22.79
C SER A 498 3.76 -8.99 22.39
N GLY A 499 4.15 -10.25 22.22
CA GLY A 499 3.28 -11.29 21.69
C GLY A 499 3.47 -11.49 20.18
N SER A 500 2.87 -12.57 19.67
CA SER A 500 2.95 -12.97 18.26
C SER A 500 1.59 -12.82 17.59
N ALA A 501 1.59 -12.54 16.28
CA ALA A 501 0.39 -12.64 15.47
C ALA A 501 -0.20 -14.06 15.57
N PRO A 502 -1.54 -14.21 15.50
CA PRO A 502 -2.16 -15.51 15.33
C PRO A 502 -1.55 -16.25 14.13
N THR A 503 -1.19 -17.53 14.33
CA THR A 503 -0.81 -18.39 13.20
C THR A 503 -2.00 -18.57 12.26
N PRO A 504 -1.81 -18.62 10.94
CA PRO A 504 -2.89 -18.88 10.00
C PRO A 504 -3.73 -20.10 10.38
N VAL A 505 -5.04 -20.07 10.10
CA VAL A 505 -5.96 -21.18 10.38
C VAL A 505 -6.76 -21.63 9.16
N TRP A 506 -6.99 -22.93 9.06
CA TRP A 506 -7.78 -23.49 7.98
C TRP A 506 -9.25 -23.14 8.14
N PHE A 507 -9.85 -22.58 7.09
CA PHE A 507 -11.29 -22.65 6.91
C PHE A 507 -11.66 -24.01 6.31
N ASN A 508 -11.10 -24.33 5.15
CA ASN A 508 -11.21 -25.66 4.53
C ASN A 508 -10.06 -25.90 3.55
N ASN A 509 -9.25 -26.92 3.82
CA ASN A 509 -8.12 -27.30 2.96
C ASN A 509 -8.52 -28.17 1.75
N LEU A 510 -9.79 -28.56 1.62
CA LEU A 510 -10.37 -29.32 0.49
C LEU A 510 -9.74 -30.69 0.17
N GLU A 511 -8.78 -31.14 0.98
CA GLU A 511 -8.06 -32.40 0.76
C GLU A 511 -8.94 -33.64 1.00
N SER A 512 -9.39 -33.85 2.23
CA SER A 512 -10.21 -35.02 2.60
C SER A 512 -11.67 -34.67 2.87
N ASN A 513 -12.02 -33.39 2.80
CA ASN A 513 -13.31 -32.87 3.27
C ASN A 513 -14.24 -32.56 2.08
N THR A 514 -15.52 -32.93 2.20
CA THR A 514 -16.56 -32.70 1.18
C THR A 514 -17.63 -31.71 1.63
N ASN A 515 -17.34 -30.83 2.58
CA ASN A 515 -18.25 -29.82 3.13
C ASN A 515 -18.42 -28.64 2.16
N TYR A 516 -18.74 -28.94 0.90
CA TYR A 516 -19.00 -27.98 -0.15
C TYR A 516 -20.19 -28.42 -1.01
N VAL A 517 -20.90 -27.45 -1.56
CA VAL A 517 -21.99 -27.65 -2.51
C VAL A 517 -21.92 -26.59 -3.60
N ALA A 518 -22.59 -26.81 -4.73
CA ALA A 518 -22.71 -25.80 -5.77
C ALA A 518 -23.84 -24.82 -5.43
N GLY A 519 -23.63 -23.55 -5.73
CA GLY A 519 -24.71 -22.58 -5.87
C GLY A 519 -25.61 -22.89 -7.08
N THR A 520 -26.60 -22.04 -7.29
CA THR A 520 -27.45 -22.11 -8.49
C THR A 520 -26.63 -21.88 -9.76
N SER A 521 -26.99 -22.52 -10.88
CA SER A 521 -26.29 -22.41 -12.17
C SER A 521 -24.80 -22.83 -12.12
N ALA A 522 -24.42 -23.67 -11.16
CA ALA A 522 -23.09 -24.25 -11.04
C ALA A 522 -23.15 -25.75 -10.69
N SER A 523 -22.02 -26.43 -10.85
CA SER A 523 -21.78 -27.76 -10.30
C SER A 523 -20.39 -27.80 -9.67
N VAL A 524 -20.23 -28.60 -8.61
CA VAL A 524 -18.94 -28.80 -7.95
C VAL A 524 -18.60 -30.28 -7.89
N SER A 525 -17.32 -30.59 -8.02
CA SER A 525 -16.78 -31.94 -7.91
C SER A 525 -15.35 -31.90 -7.36
N ARG A 526 -14.83 -33.03 -6.91
CA ARG A 526 -13.41 -33.12 -6.54
C ARG A 526 -12.55 -32.88 -7.77
N GLY A 527 -11.58 -31.99 -7.66
CA GLY A 527 -10.58 -31.70 -8.69
C GLY A 527 -9.20 -32.16 -8.24
N ASP A 528 -8.38 -32.62 -9.17
CA ASP A 528 -6.96 -32.78 -8.89
C ASP A 528 -6.36 -31.39 -8.67
N SER A 529 -5.54 -31.27 -7.63
CA SER A 529 -4.88 -30.03 -7.31
C SER A 529 -3.37 -30.18 -7.35
N THR A 530 -2.76 -29.17 -7.96
CA THR A 530 -1.33 -28.87 -7.83
C THR A 530 -1.17 -27.45 -7.28
N ALA A 531 -2.23 -26.91 -6.65
CA ALA A 531 -2.15 -25.68 -5.89
C ALA A 531 -1.24 -25.98 -4.71
N ASN A 532 -0.04 -25.39 -4.70
CA ASN A 532 1.01 -25.85 -3.82
C ASN A 532 1.13 -25.01 -2.58
N LEU A 533 0.46 -25.52 -1.58
CA LEU A 533 0.92 -25.36 -0.24
C LEU A 533 0.98 -26.70 0.52
N GLY A 534 0.53 -27.79 -0.12
CA GLY A 534 0.45 -29.17 0.37
C GLY A 534 -0.80 -29.86 -0.19
N GLY A 535 -0.84 -31.20 -0.20
CA GLY A 535 -2.03 -31.93 -0.65
C GLY A 535 -2.05 -32.31 -2.13
N SER A 536 -3.16 -32.89 -2.61
CA SER A 536 -3.28 -33.39 -3.99
C SER A 536 -4.65 -33.10 -4.62
N THR A 537 -5.58 -32.54 -3.86
CA THR A 537 -6.98 -32.47 -4.24
C THR A 537 -7.64 -31.20 -3.79
N GLY A 538 -8.33 -30.55 -4.71
CA GLY A 538 -9.13 -29.37 -4.44
C GLY A 538 -10.56 -29.53 -4.94
N LEU A 539 -11.18 -28.40 -5.21
CA LEU A 539 -12.54 -28.28 -5.71
C LEU A 539 -12.53 -27.84 -7.17
N LYS A 540 -13.17 -28.61 -8.06
CA LYS A 540 -13.53 -28.15 -9.40
C LYS A 540 -14.94 -27.54 -9.36
N LEU A 541 -15.04 -26.26 -9.69
CA LEU A 541 -16.28 -25.52 -9.91
C LEU A 541 -16.52 -25.37 -11.41
N THR A 542 -17.70 -25.75 -11.89
CA THR A 542 -18.16 -25.49 -13.27
C THR A 542 -19.38 -24.56 -13.22
N THR A 543 -19.26 -23.36 -13.79
CA THR A 543 -20.33 -22.37 -13.89
C THR A 543 -20.99 -22.40 -15.27
N THR A 544 -22.30 -22.18 -15.35
CA THR A 544 -23.08 -22.34 -16.61
C THR A 544 -23.59 -21.03 -17.22
N ALA A 545 -23.39 -19.90 -16.54
CA ALA A 545 -23.82 -18.57 -16.97
C ALA A 545 -22.68 -17.55 -16.82
N ASN A 546 -22.76 -16.46 -17.59
CA ASN A 546 -21.94 -15.27 -17.38
C ASN A 546 -22.75 -14.26 -16.54
N GLY A 547 -22.07 -13.42 -15.76
CA GLY A 547 -22.68 -12.38 -14.94
C GLY A 547 -22.17 -12.41 -13.51
N ASP A 548 -22.52 -11.40 -12.71
CA ASP A 548 -22.19 -11.36 -11.29
C ASP A 548 -22.74 -12.62 -10.59
N PRO A 549 -21.89 -13.43 -9.91
CA PRO A 549 -22.33 -14.61 -9.17
C PRO A 549 -23.34 -14.31 -8.03
N GLY A 550 -23.60 -13.04 -7.70
CA GLY A 550 -24.66 -12.67 -6.75
C GLY A 550 -24.45 -13.30 -5.37
N GLU A 551 -25.52 -13.55 -4.62
CA GLU A 551 -25.42 -14.16 -3.29
C GLU A 551 -25.14 -15.68 -3.38
N ALA A 552 -25.74 -16.42 -4.32
CA ALA A 552 -25.55 -17.87 -4.42
C ALA A 552 -25.64 -18.45 -5.85
N ALA A 553 -25.36 -17.64 -6.88
CA ALA A 553 -25.29 -18.11 -8.26
C ALA A 553 -23.83 -18.32 -8.68
N GLN A 554 -23.57 -19.24 -9.61
CA GLN A 554 -22.26 -19.40 -10.25
C GLN A 554 -21.09 -19.54 -9.25
N CYS A 555 -21.32 -20.15 -8.09
CA CYS A 555 -20.33 -20.21 -7.01
C CYS A 555 -20.17 -21.61 -6.41
N ALA A 556 -19.01 -21.83 -5.81
CA ALA A 556 -18.78 -22.89 -4.85
C ALA A 556 -19.15 -22.39 -3.46
N VAL A 557 -20.00 -23.12 -2.75
CA VAL A 557 -20.39 -22.84 -1.36
C VAL A 557 -19.62 -23.78 -0.45
N ILE A 558 -18.67 -23.26 0.30
CA ILE A 558 -17.71 -24.02 1.12
C ILE A 558 -17.97 -23.74 2.60
N ARG A 559 -17.95 -24.79 3.43
CA ARG A 559 -18.15 -24.71 4.88
C ARG A 559 -16.88 -25.13 5.63
N PRO A 560 -16.74 -24.79 6.92
CA PRO A 560 -15.59 -25.20 7.72
C PRO A 560 -15.29 -26.69 7.62
N GLN A 561 -14.01 -27.03 7.54
CA GLN A 561 -13.57 -28.44 7.52
C GLN A 561 -13.87 -29.16 8.85
N SER A 562 -13.98 -28.41 9.94
CA SER A 562 -14.30 -28.91 11.28
C SER A 562 -15.14 -27.89 12.03
N GLY A 563 -16.11 -28.37 12.81
CA GLY A 563 -17.05 -27.49 13.52
C GLY A 563 -18.11 -26.89 12.60
N THR A 564 -18.87 -25.93 13.13
CA THR A 564 -19.93 -25.22 12.39
C THR A 564 -19.51 -23.82 11.95
N THR A 565 -18.50 -23.24 12.61
CA THR A 565 -18.03 -21.87 12.38
C THR A 565 -16.53 -21.74 12.66
N ILE A 566 -15.88 -20.73 12.09
CA ILE A 566 -14.51 -20.33 12.37
C ILE A 566 -14.50 -18.90 12.93
N ASP A 567 -13.69 -18.67 13.98
CA ASP A 567 -13.38 -17.32 14.48
C ASP A 567 -12.29 -16.70 13.62
N ALA A 568 -12.71 -15.82 12.71
CA ALA A 568 -11.82 -15.06 11.84
C ALA A 568 -11.53 -13.64 12.36
N SER A 569 -12.02 -13.27 13.56
CA SER A 569 -11.97 -11.88 14.06
C SER A 569 -10.56 -11.34 14.26
N GLY A 570 -9.59 -12.23 14.53
CA GLY A 570 -8.18 -11.88 14.70
C GLY A 570 -7.33 -11.85 13.43
N TYR A 571 -7.92 -12.18 12.27
CA TYR A 571 -7.22 -12.27 10.98
C TYR A 571 -7.63 -11.12 10.07
N GLN A 572 -6.81 -10.79 9.08
CA GLN A 572 -7.09 -9.70 8.14
C GLN A 572 -7.57 -10.21 6.79
N TYR A 573 -7.06 -11.37 6.34
CA TYR A 573 -7.30 -11.86 4.99
C TYR A 573 -7.82 -13.31 5.01
N LEU A 574 -8.69 -13.61 4.05
CA LEU A 574 -8.87 -14.96 3.54
C LEU A 574 -7.88 -15.16 2.40
N LEU A 575 -7.07 -16.21 2.50
CA LEU A 575 -6.15 -16.68 1.47
C LEU A 575 -6.69 -17.98 0.86
N PHE A 576 -6.57 -18.14 -0.44
CA PHE A 576 -6.96 -19.37 -1.16
C PHE A 576 -6.29 -19.42 -2.53
N SER A 577 -6.26 -20.60 -3.15
CA SER A 577 -5.66 -20.82 -4.46
C SER A 577 -6.74 -21.02 -5.53
N VAL A 578 -6.55 -20.44 -6.71
CA VAL A 578 -7.44 -20.62 -7.86
C VAL A 578 -6.66 -20.90 -9.13
N LYS A 579 -7.09 -21.90 -9.91
CA LYS A 579 -6.66 -22.10 -11.29
C LYS A 579 -7.81 -21.88 -12.25
N ASP A 580 -7.64 -20.88 -13.11
CA ASP A 580 -8.64 -20.42 -14.07
C ASP A 580 -8.46 -21.11 -15.43
N MET A 581 -9.47 -21.84 -15.89
CA MET A 581 -9.46 -22.49 -17.21
C MET A 581 -10.34 -21.77 -18.24
N VAL A 582 -10.78 -20.56 -17.94
CA VAL A 582 -11.77 -19.81 -18.72
C VAL A 582 -11.16 -18.58 -19.37
N ASN A 583 -10.43 -17.75 -18.62
CA ASN A 583 -10.06 -16.42 -19.08
C ASN A 583 -8.54 -16.25 -19.30
N PRO A 584 -8.06 -16.16 -20.55
CA PRO A 584 -6.66 -15.90 -20.88
C PRO A 584 -6.07 -14.61 -20.28
N THR A 585 -6.91 -13.60 -19.98
CA THR A 585 -6.48 -12.36 -19.34
C THR A 585 -6.65 -12.37 -17.82
N GLY A 586 -7.07 -13.49 -17.24
CA GLY A 586 -7.46 -13.61 -15.84
C GLY A 586 -8.80 -12.95 -15.51
N CYS A 587 -9.34 -13.30 -14.35
CA CYS A 587 -10.55 -12.71 -13.78
C CYS A 587 -10.43 -12.55 -12.26
N THR A 588 -11.22 -11.66 -11.68
CA THR A 588 -11.35 -11.55 -10.23
C THR A 588 -12.36 -12.56 -9.69
N VAL A 589 -12.22 -12.92 -8.42
CA VAL A 589 -13.06 -13.87 -7.71
C VAL A 589 -13.98 -13.10 -6.77
N LYS A 590 -15.29 -13.34 -6.83
CA LYS A 590 -16.21 -12.81 -5.82
C LYS A 590 -16.18 -13.71 -4.60
N VAL A 591 -15.87 -13.15 -3.44
CA VAL A 591 -15.88 -13.86 -2.16
C VAL A 591 -17.02 -13.31 -1.33
N THR A 592 -17.94 -14.18 -0.91
CA THR A 592 -19.00 -13.84 0.04
C THR A 592 -18.82 -14.64 1.31
N PHE A 593 -18.61 -13.96 2.42
CA PHE A 593 -18.59 -14.53 3.76
C PHE A 593 -20.01 -14.54 4.33
N VAL A 594 -20.37 -15.61 5.02
CA VAL A 594 -21.68 -15.77 5.67
C VAL A 594 -21.48 -16.16 7.12
N ASP A 595 -21.97 -15.34 8.04
CA ASP A 595 -21.91 -15.65 9.47
C ASP A 595 -23.00 -16.64 9.90
N GLN A 596 -22.93 -17.15 11.13
CA GLN A 596 -23.90 -18.11 11.66
C GLN A 596 -25.34 -17.60 11.71
N SER A 597 -25.56 -16.28 11.65
CA SER A 597 -26.88 -15.67 11.60
C SER A 597 -27.44 -15.55 10.18
N GLY A 598 -26.64 -15.92 9.17
CA GLY A 598 -26.97 -15.84 7.75
C GLY A 598 -26.70 -14.46 7.15
N LYS A 599 -25.99 -13.58 7.85
CA LYS A 599 -25.64 -12.27 7.31
C LYS A 599 -24.42 -12.36 6.41
N GLU A 600 -24.45 -11.62 5.32
CA GLU A 600 -23.45 -11.70 4.27
C GLU A 600 -22.57 -10.45 4.22
N SER A 601 -21.32 -10.64 3.82
CA SER A 601 -20.39 -9.58 3.46
C SER A 601 -19.54 -10.09 2.31
N SER A 602 -19.42 -9.29 1.24
CA SER A 602 -18.75 -9.71 0.02
C SER A 602 -17.74 -8.70 -0.46
N ALA A 603 -16.65 -9.19 -1.04
CA ALA A 603 -15.66 -8.39 -1.74
C ALA A 603 -15.21 -9.14 -2.99
N TRP A 604 -14.73 -8.40 -3.99
CA TRP A 604 -14.02 -8.98 -5.12
C TRP A 604 -12.54 -9.11 -4.76
N SER A 605 -11.88 -10.14 -5.25
CA SER A 605 -10.43 -10.20 -5.16
C SER A 605 -9.80 -9.09 -5.98
N HIS A 606 -8.83 -8.40 -5.39
CA HIS A 606 -7.99 -7.46 -6.12
C HIS A 606 -7.10 -8.20 -7.14
N GLU A 607 -6.75 -9.43 -6.82
CA GLU A 607 -5.97 -10.31 -7.67
C GLU A 607 -6.79 -10.89 -8.82
N LYS A 608 -6.27 -10.78 -10.04
CA LYS A 608 -6.74 -11.59 -11.16
C LYS A 608 -6.11 -12.97 -11.08
N THR A 609 -6.91 -13.99 -11.40
CA THR A 609 -6.46 -15.34 -11.69
C THR A 609 -5.48 -15.33 -12.88
N VAL A 610 -4.68 -16.39 -13.00
CA VAL A 610 -3.82 -16.61 -14.17
C VAL A 610 -4.39 -17.80 -14.92
N TYR A 611 -4.53 -17.65 -16.24
CA TYR A 611 -5.05 -18.71 -17.09
C TYR A 611 -4.14 -19.95 -17.04
N GLU A 612 -4.75 -21.12 -16.83
CA GLU A 612 -4.11 -22.43 -16.71
C GLU A 612 -3.02 -22.54 -15.63
N ASN A 613 -2.90 -21.56 -14.74
CA ASN A 613 -1.97 -21.59 -13.63
C ASN A 613 -2.67 -21.37 -12.28
N TRP A 614 -2.14 -21.97 -11.23
CA TRP A 614 -2.60 -21.75 -9.87
C TRP A 614 -2.12 -20.38 -9.38
N THR A 615 -3.08 -19.62 -8.87
CA THR A 615 -2.89 -18.26 -8.39
C THR A 615 -3.35 -18.21 -6.95
N ARG A 616 -2.45 -17.84 -6.03
CA ARG A 616 -2.84 -17.45 -4.68
C ARG A 616 -3.60 -16.13 -4.74
N ILE A 617 -4.82 -16.15 -4.23
CA ILE A 617 -5.76 -15.05 -4.13
C ILE A 617 -5.91 -14.72 -2.65
N TRP A 618 -6.05 -13.43 -2.35
CA TRP A 618 -6.35 -12.94 -1.03
C TRP A 618 -7.51 -11.94 -1.12
N VAL A 619 -8.34 -11.93 -0.09
CA VAL A 619 -9.44 -10.97 0.07
C VAL A 619 -9.53 -10.54 1.52
N PRO A 620 -9.69 -9.24 1.82
CA PRO A 620 -9.96 -8.80 3.19
C PRO A 620 -11.12 -9.58 3.82
N VAL A 621 -10.94 -10.02 5.06
CA VAL A 621 -12.02 -10.67 5.80
C VAL A 621 -13.14 -9.66 6.00
N ALA A 622 -14.32 -10.00 5.49
CA ALA A 622 -15.58 -9.29 5.65
C ALA A 622 -15.65 -8.32 6.83
N GLY A 623 -15.78 -7.03 6.52
CA GLY A 623 -15.90 -5.94 7.48
C GLY A 623 -17.30 -5.37 7.65
N ALA A 624 -18.26 -5.78 6.81
CA ALA A 624 -19.55 -5.10 6.68
C ALA A 624 -20.28 -4.97 8.02
N ASP A 625 -20.95 -3.84 8.19
CA ASP A 625 -21.58 -3.49 9.46
C ASP A 625 -22.49 -4.59 10.01
N GLY A 626 -22.17 -5.05 11.22
CA GLY A 626 -22.90 -6.06 11.97
C GLY A 626 -22.76 -7.49 11.46
N PHE A 627 -21.80 -7.77 10.57
CA PHE A 627 -21.35 -9.12 10.22
C PHE A 627 -20.52 -9.71 11.37
N ASP A 628 -20.81 -10.95 11.77
CA ASP A 628 -20.14 -11.60 12.90
C ASP A 628 -18.91 -12.43 12.47
N ARG A 629 -17.75 -11.77 12.50
CA ARG A 629 -16.45 -12.37 12.14
C ARG A 629 -15.98 -13.49 13.08
N GLN A 630 -16.59 -13.64 14.25
CA GLN A 630 -16.25 -14.74 15.17
C GLN A 630 -16.90 -16.06 14.79
N HIS A 631 -17.91 -16.01 13.93
CA HIS A 631 -18.76 -17.14 13.64
C HIS A 631 -19.00 -17.29 12.14
N ILE A 632 -17.93 -17.22 11.33
CA ILE A 632 -18.03 -17.43 9.88
C ILE A 632 -18.39 -18.89 9.63
N SER A 633 -19.56 -19.13 9.05
CA SER A 633 -20.16 -20.46 8.86
C SER A 633 -20.04 -20.97 7.43
N GLU A 634 -19.86 -20.08 6.47
CA GLU A 634 -19.85 -20.40 5.04
C GLU A 634 -19.07 -19.32 4.26
N ILE A 635 -18.34 -19.76 3.24
CA ILE A 635 -17.65 -18.91 2.26
C ILE A 635 -18.10 -19.34 0.88
N ARG A 636 -18.48 -18.37 0.05
CA ARG A 636 -18.88 -18.59 -1.34
C ARG A 636 -17.86 -17.97 -2.27
N LEU A 637 -17.36 -18.75 -3.22
CA LEU A 637 -16.39 -18.32 -4.23
C LEU A 637 -17.03 -18.40 -5.61
N GLY A 638 -17.25 -17.25 -6.24
CA GLY A 638 -17.95 -17.11 -7.52
C GLY A 638 -17.13 -16.40 -8.60
N PHE A 639 -17.47 -16.67 -9.85
CA PHE A 639 -16.78 -16.13 -11.02
C PHE A 639 -17.76 -15.53 -12.02
N TYR A 640 -17.35 -14.43 -12.66
CA TYR A 640 -18.19 -13.74 -13.65
C TYR A 640 -18.40 -14.57 -14.92
N TRP A 641 -17.36 -15.25 -15.41
CA TRP A 641 -17.40 -15.97 -16.68
C TRP A 641 -17.79 -17.42 -16.49
N ARG A 642 -18.60 -17.95 -17.42
CA ARG A 642 -18.99 -19.36 -17.44
C ARG A 642 -17.79 -20.25 -17.76
N GLY A 643 -17.61 -21.33 -17.02
CA GLY A 643 -16.63 -22.36 -17.33
C GLY A 643 -16.06 -23.04 -16.09
N ASP A 644 -14.88 -23.61 -16.23
CA ASP A 644 -14.24 -24.45 -15.22
C ASP A 644 -13.17 -23.66 -14.44
N TYR A 645 -13.26 -23.73 -13.12
CA TYR A 645 -12.29 -23.16 -12.19
C TYR A 645 -11.92 -24.22 -11.15
N TYR A 646 -10.66 -24.25 -10.74
CA TYR A 646 -10.20 -25.08 -9.63
C TYR A 646 -9.86 -24.19 -8.45
N ILE A 647 -10.23 -24.61 -7.25
CA ILE A 647 -10.10 -23.86 -6.00
C ILE A 647 -9.42 -24.77 -4.97
N ASP A 648 -8.52 -24.20 -4.17
CA ASP A 648 -7.90 -24.91 -3.06
C ASP A 648 -7.55 -24.02 -1.86
N ASP A 649 -7.16 -24.62 -0.73
CA ASP A 649 -6.43 -23.97 0.37
C ASP A 649 -7.07 -22.75 1.05
N LEU A 650 -8.35 -22.82 1.44
CA LEU A 650 -9.02 -21.69 2.11
C LEU A 650 -8.55 -21.56 3.56
N SER A 651 -7.83 -20.47 3.86
CA SER A 651 -7.28 -20.18 5.19
C SER A 651 -7.39 -18.70 5.58
N PHE A 652 -7.44 -18.42 6.88
CA PHE A 652 -7.39 -17.05 7.41
C PHE A 652 -5.99 -16.71 7.90
N ALA A 653 -5.50 -15.51 7.59
CA ALA A 653 -4.15 -15.05 7.93
C ALA A 653 -4.10 -13.56 8.30
N CYS A 654 -3.01 -13.12 8.93
CA CYS A 654 -2.84 -11.75 9.40
C CYS A 654 -2.16 -10.86 8.36
N GLY A 655 -1.13 -11.37 7.69
CA GLY A 655 -0.49 -10.80 6.51
C GLY A 655 -0.86 -11.57 5.24
N TYR A 656 -0.77 -10.92 4.08
CA TYR A 656 -0.97 -11.59 2.80
C TYR A 656 0.22 -12.49 2.42
N ALA A 657 1.42 -12.14 2.89
CA ALA A 657 2.66 -12.91 2.77
C ALA A 657 2.82 -13.90 3.94
N ASP A 658 1.78 -14.07 4.77
CA ASP A 658 1.79 -15.19 5.69
C ASP A 658 1.65 -16.47 4.85
N GLY A 659 2.43 -17.51 5.19
CA GLY A 659 2.17 -18.85 4.69
C GLY A 659 0.77 -19.34 5.04
N ILE A 660 0.45 -20.55 4.65
CA ILE A 660 -0.81 -21.20 5.06
C ILE A 660 -0.64 -22.05 6.32
N PRO A 661 -1.75 -22.47 6.95
CA PRO A 661 -1.67 -23.34 8.10
C PRO A 661 -1.04 -24.67 7.69
N SER A 662 -0.22 -25.26 8.57
CA SER A 662 0.31 -26.61 8.31
C SER A 662 -0.83 -27.58 7.96
N PHE A 663 -0.69 -28.33 6.87
CA PHE A 663 -1.67 -29.34 6.48
C PHE A 663 -1.79 -30.47 7.51
N GLY A 664 -0.81 -30.65 8.40
CA GLY A 664 -0.70 -31.86 9.21
C GLY A 664 -0.40 -33.12 8.38
N ASN A 665 -0.20 -32.99 7.05
CA ASN A 665 0.16 -34.07 6.12
C ASN A 665 1.56 -34.66 6.38
N GLY A 666 2.28 -34.11 7.36
CA GLY A 666 3.60 -34.56 7.74
C GLY A 666 4.74 -34.00 6.91
N ASN A 667 4.54 -33.03 6.00
CA ASN A 667 5.64 -32.27 5.41
C ASN A 667 6.24 -31.34 6.49
N LEU A 668 7.55 -31.48 6.72
CA LEU A 668 8.28 -30.78 7.77
C LEU A 668 9.21 -29.70 7.22
N VAL A 669 9.22 -29.49 5.90
CA VAL A 669 9.91 -28.38 5.25
C VAL A 669 9.02 -27.14 5.29
N ILE A 670 9.58 -26.03 5.77
CA ILE A 670 8.95 -24.71 5.76
C ILE A 670 9.13 -24.10 4.37
N ASN A 671 8.09 -23.47 3.82
CA ASN A 671 8.13 -22.80 2.52
C ASN A 671 8.71 -23.70 1.40
N GLY A 672 8.28 -24.96 1.38
CA GLY A 672 8.76 -25.95 0.41
C GLY A 672 8.40 -25.62 -1.03
N SER A 673 7.31 -24.87 -1.26
CA SER A 673 6.86 -24.38 -2.57
C SER A 673 7.43 -23.02 -2.95
N PHE A 674 8.11 -22.33 -2.03
CA PHE A 674 8.64 -20.98 -2.23
C PHE A 674 7.59 -19.90 -2.52
N GLU A 675 6.31 -20.19 -2.25
CA GLU A 675 5.20 -19.26 -2.42
C GLU A 675 4.88 -18.45 -1.16
N ASP A 676 5.40 -18.86 0.00
CA ASP A 676 4.98 -18.28 1.28
C ASP A 676 5.38 -16.80 1.37
N ASP A 677 6.52 -16.39 0.81
CA ASP A 677 6.97 -14.99 0.80
C ASP A 677 6.11 -14.05 -0.08
N GLY A 678 5.28 -14.60 -0.98
CA GLY A 678 4.38 -13.85 -1.87
C GLY A 678 5.04 -12.95 -2.93
N CYS A 679 6.37 -12.82 -2.92
CA CYS A 679 7.17 -12.00 -3.82
C CYS A 679 8.56 -12.63 -4.08
N VAL A 680 9.34 -12.05 -4.98
CA VAL A 680 10.75 -12.47 -5.16
C VAL A 680 11.54 -12.04 -3.92
N ALA A 681 11.85 -13.01 -3.04
CA ALA A 681 12.64 -12.79 -1.85
C ALA A 681 14.13 -13.08 -2.10
N ALA A 682 15.01 -12.27 -1.50
CA ALA A 682 16.46 -12.50 -1.54
C ALA A 682 16.89 -13.74 -0.75
N ALA A 683 16.10 -14.11 0.27
CA ALA A 683 16.21 -15.35 1.02
C ALA A 683 14.79 -15.78 1.42
N PRO A 684 14.20 -16.79 0.75
CA PRO A 684 12.88 -17.29 1.09
C PRO A 684 12.79 -17.77 2.54
N GLU A 685 11.63 -17.60 3.18
CA GLU A 685 11.46 -17.98 4.57
C GLU A 685 11.94 -19.42 4.85
N GLY A 686 12.83 -19.58 5.84
CA GLY A 686 13.36 -20.88 6.23
C GLY A 686 14.46 -21.45 5.32
N TRP A 687 14.81 -20.78 4.22
CA TRP A 687 15.83 -21.23 3.27
C TRP A 687 17.10 -20.39 3.32
N HIS A 688 18.24 -21.06 3.13
CA HIS A 688 19.55 -20.44 3.07
C HIS A 688 20.17 -20.67 1.70
N PHE A 689 20.64 -19.59 1.08
CA PHE A 689 21.38 -19.62 -0.18
C PHE A 689 22.87 -19.47 0.14
N GLU A 690 23.63 -20.53 -0.13
CA GLU A 690 25.08 -20.64 0.08
C GLU A 690 25.75 -21.17 -1.20
N GLY A 691 27.06 -21.40 -1.10
CA GLY A 691 27.93 -21.84 -2.20
C GLY A 691 29.10 -20.89 -2.39
N ALA A 692 29.97 -21.19 -3.36
CA ALA A 692 31.05 -20.25 -3.70
C ALA A 692 30.51 -18.99 -4.39
N ASN A 693 29.30 -19.07 -4.97
CA ASN A 693 28.63 -18.04 -5.73
C ASN A 693 27.15 -17.93 -5.31
N PRO A 694 26.83 -17.42 -4.10
CA PRO A 694 25.45 -17.32 -3.63
C PRO A 694 24.57 -16.45 -4.55
N GLU A 695 25.15 -15.52 -5.30
CA GLU A 695 24.47 -14.72 -6.33
C GLU A 695 23.96 -15.53 -7.54
N SER A 696 24.40 -16.78 -7.68
CA SER A 696 23.89 -17.71 -8.70
C SER A 696 22.60 -18.42 -8.28
N THR A 697 22.10 -18.13 -7.08
CA THR A 697 20.81 -18.61 -6.59
C THR A 697 19.85 -17.45 -6.46
N TYR A 698 18.65 -17.60 -7.03
CA TYR A 698 17.59 -16.62 -6.88
C TYR A 698 16.22 -17.27 -6.99
N LEU A 699 15.22 -16.63 -6.39
CA LEU A 699 13.83 -16.98 -6.60
C LEU A 699 13.32 -16.35 -7.90
N GLU A 700 12.77 -17.13 -8.80
CA GLU A 700 12.23 -16.64 -10.08
C GLU A 700 10.71 -16.60 -10.05
N LYS A 701 10.11 -15.45 -10.40
CA LYS A 701 8.67 -15.35 -10.70
C LYS A 701 8.41 -15.84 -12.13
N ASN A 702 7.84 -17.03 -12.29
CA ASN A 702 7.58 -17.66 -13.59
C ASN A 702 6.20 -18.31 -13.63
N SER A 703 5.44 -18.12 -14.71
CA SER A 703 4.16 -18.78 -14.92
C SER A 703 4.27 -20.28 -15.22
N SER A 704 5.50 -20.77 -15.41
CA SER A 704 5.83 -22.18 -15.66
C SER A 704 6.57 -22.83 -14.48
N SER A 705 6.48 -22.28 -13.26
CA SER A 705 6.94 -22.97 -12.04
C SER A 705 6.27 -24.34 -11.87
N ALA A 706 6.83 -25.24 -11.06
CA ALA A 706 6.19 -26.55 -10.83
C ALA A 706 4.82 -26.34 -10.18
N SER A 707 4.71 -25.23 -9.47
CA SER A 707 3.50 -24.70 -8.93
C SER A 707 3.54 -23.21 -8.64
N GLY A 708 2.37 -22.61 -8.44
CA GLY A 708 2.27 -21.20 -8.11
C GLY A 708 2.98 -20.31 -9.12
N ARG A 709 3.78 -19.37 -8.63
CA ARG A 709 4.52 -18.40 -9.45
C ARG A 709 6.01 -18.39 -9.16
N PHE A 710 6.51 -19.04 -8.13
CA PHE A 710 7.88 -18.94 -7.65
C PHE A 710 8.56 -20.30 -7.64
N HIS A 711 9.86 -20.32 -7.89
CA HIS A 711 10.71 -21.48 -7.70
C HIS A 711 12.16 -21.02 -7.56
N VAL A 712 13.02 -21.85 -6.99
CA VAL A 712 14.44 -21.53 -6.86
C VAL A 712 15.18 -21.93 -8.13
N VAL A 713 16.00 -21.00 -8.63
CA VAL A 713 16.90 -21.19 -9.77
C VAL A 713 18.33 -21.17 -9.30
N HIS A 714 19.12 -22.17 -9.71
CA HIS A 714 20.58 -22.12 -9.74
C HIS A 714 21.02 -21.82 -11.17
N TYR A 715 21.56 -20.62 -11.43
CA TYR A 715 22.06 -20.19 -12.73
C TYR A 715 23.10 -19.07 -12.61
N SER A 716 24.11 -19.10 -13.47
CA SER A 716 25.03 -17.97 -13.67
C SER A 716 25.60 -17.95 -15.08
N ALA A 717 25.92 -16.75 -15.58
CA ALA A 717 26.69 -16.58 -16.81
C ALA A 717 28.17 -17.00 -16.66
N GLN A 718 28.60 -17.34 -15.45
CA GLN A 718 29.92 -17.90 -15.13
C GLN A 718 29.76 -19.30 -14.53
N ALA A 719 30.86 -20.04 -14.43
CA ALA A 719 30.87 -21.29 -13.65
C ALA A 719 30.45 -20.98 -12.21
N HIS A 720 29.60 -21.84 -11.64
CA HIS A 720 28.97 -21.58 -10.36
C HIS A 720 28.87 -22.84 -9.50
N ASP A 721 28.86 -22.60 -8.20
CA ASP A 721 28.64 -23.57 -7.15
C ASP A 721 27.56 -22.98 -6.24
N ALA A 722 26.38 -23.59 -6.29
CA ALA A 722 25.17 -23.12 -5.64
C ALA A 722 24.64 -24.20 -4.69
N TYR A 723 24.35 -23.79 -3.44
CA TYR A 723 23.91 -24.67 -2.37
C TYR A 723 22.73 -24.04 -1.64
N THR A 724 21.53 -24.57 -1.84
CA THR A 724 20.31 -24.09 -1.19
C THR A 724 19.86 -25.11 -0.16
N TRP A 725 19.64 -24.70 1.10
CA TRP A 725 19.35 -25.64 2.17
C TRP A 725 18.44 -25.12 3.27
N GLN A 726 17.85 -26.07 4.02
CA GLN A 726 17.08 -25.84 5.23
C GLN A 726 17.36 -26.95 6.25
N THR A 727 17.52 -26.60 7.53
CA THR A 727 17.59 -27.59 8.62
C THR A 727 16.30 -27.65 9.40
N ILE A 728 15.69 -28.82 9.41
CA ILE A 728 14.49 -29.11 10.17
C ILE A 728 14.90 -29.69 11.52
N TYR A 729 14.47 -29.05 12.60
CA TYR A 729 14.74 -29.45 13.98
C TYR A 729 13.49 -30.06 14.65
N GLY A 730 13.69 -30.75 15.77
CA GLY A 730 12.60 -31.31 16.56
C GLY A 730 11.96 -32.55 15.93
N LEU A 731 12.66 -33.21 15.00
CA LEU A 731 12.18 -34.41 14.35
C LEU A 731 12.10 -35.57 15.34
N GLU A 732 11.03 -36.35 15.27
CA GLU A 732 10.97 -37.62 15.98
C GLU A 732 11.93 -38.63 15.34
N ASN A 733 12.53 -39.51 16.15
CA ASN A 733 13.32 -40.60 15.58
C ASN A 733 12.43 -41.48 14.70
N GLY A 734 12.88 -41.78 13.48
CA GLY A 734 12.06 -42.49 12.51
C GLY A 734 12.63 -42.48 11.09
N THR A 735 11.85 -43.05 10.17
CA THR A 735 12.18 -43.08 8.74
C THR A 735 11.48 -41.95 8.02
N TYR A 736 12.19 -41.27 7.14
CA TYR A 736 11.68 -40.13 6.38
C TYR A 736 11.92 -40.30 4.88
N THR A 737 11.11 -39.60 4.09
CA THR A 737 11.28 -39.41 2.64
C THR A 737 11.41 -37.94 2.33
N LEU A 738 12.46 -37.57 1.59
CA LEU A 738 12.62 -36.23 1.01
C LEU A 738 12.25 -36.32 -0.47
N ARG A 739 11.43 -35.40 -0.98
CA ARG A 739 11.09 -35.30 -2.40
C ARG A 739 11.00 -33.85 -2.85
N ALA A 740 11.20 -33.61 -4.14
CA ALA A 740 11.08 -32.28 -4.75
C ALA A 740 10.68 -32.39 -6.23
N MET A 741 10.08 -31.33 -6.76
CA MET A 741 9.94 -31.12 -8.21
C MET A 741 11.18 -30.42 -8.74
N VAL A 742 11.72 -30.90 -9.86
CA VAL A 742 12.98 -30.40 -10.42
C VAL A 742 12.92 -30.25 -11.94
N GLN A 743 13.72 -29.31 -12.45
CA GLN A 743 14.06 -29.14 -13.87
C GLN A 743 15.55 -28.86 -14.02
N SER A 744 16.12 -29.21 -15.16
CA SER A 744 17.52 -28.90 -15.43
C SER A 744 17.82 -28.90 -16.93
N GLY A 745 18.63 -27.94 -17.36
CA GLY A 745 19.17 -27.87 -18.71
C GLY A 745 20.30 -28.86 -19.00
N GLY A 746 20.87 -29.48 -17.95
CA GLY A 746 22.07 -30.32 -18.07
C GLY A 746 23.37 -29.53 -18.22
N GLY A 747 24.50 -30.25 -18.25
CA GLY A 747 25.86 -29.67 -18.36
C GLY A 747 26.64 -29.63 -17.04
N GLN A 748 25.94 -29.74 -15.91
CA GLN A 748 26.53 -29.66 -14.57
C GLN A 748 27.40 -30.88 -14.24
N THR A 749 28.49 -30.66 -13.50
CA THR A 749 29.33 -31.74 -12.96
C THR A 749 28.68 -32.41 -11.76
N GLN A 750 27.89 -31.67 -10.99
CA GLN A 750 27.00 -32.19 -9.96
C GLN A 750 25.66 -31.47 -10.00
N ASN A 751 24.56 -32.21 -9.93
CA ASN A 751 23.22 -31.66 -9.76
C ASN A 751 22.39 -32.65 -8.95
N LYS A 752 22.11 -32.33 -7.68
CA LYS A 752 21.53 -33.31 -6.74
C LYS A 752 20.62 -32.67 -5.70
N LEU A 753 19.55 -33.39 -5.36
CA LEU A 753 18.81 -33.23 -4.12
C LEU A 753 19.51 -34.07 -3.05
N LEU A 754 19.59 -33.58 -1.81
CA LEU A 754 20.30 -34.26 -0.72
C LEU A 754 19.64 -34.05 0.64
N ALA A 755 19.86 -35.04 1.50
CA ALA A 755 19.59 -35.03 2.92
C ALA A 755 20.89 -35.32 3.69
N THR A 756 21.16 -34.53 4.72
CA THR A 756 22.32 -34.65 5.62
C THR A 756 21.88 -34.44 7.07
N ASP A 757 22.82 -34.56 8.02
CA ASP A 757 22.60 -34.21 9.42
C ASP A 757 21.47 -34.96 10.16
N PHE A 758 21.00 -36.09 9.64
CA PHE A 758 19.93 -36.92 10.23
C PHE A 758 20.41 -37.92 11.30
N GLY A 759 21.66 -37.80 11.76
CA GLY A 759 22.25 -38.62 12.82
C GLY A 759 22.87 -39.94 12.36
N GLY A 760 22.59 -40.37 11.13
CA GLY A 760 23.39 -41.39 10.43
C GLY A 760 24.70 -40.81 9.89
N ALA A 761 25.66 -41.69 9.55
CA ALA A 761 26.88 -41.26 8.88
C ALA A 761 26.62 -41.01 7.38
N GLY A 762 26.99 -39.83 6.88
CA GLY A 762 27.05 -39.51 5.45
C GLY A 762 25.84 -38.76 4.87
N GLU A 763 25.94 -38.48 3.57
CA GLU A 763 24.90 -37.83 2.75
C GLU A 763 24.02 -38.91 2.09
N LYS A 764 22.70 -38.67 2.05
CA LYS A 764 21.81 -39.36 1.11
C LYS A 764 21.46 -38.38 0.00
N ASN A 765 21.50 -38.81 -1.25
CA ASN A 765 21.22 -37.95 -2.39
C ASN A 765 20.50 -38.70 -3.51
N VAL A 766 19.92 -37.92 -4.42
CA VAL A 766 19.45 -38.36 -5.73
C VAL A 766 19.88 -37.32 -6.77
N THR A 767 20.39 -37.80 -7.91
CA THR A 767 20.78 -36.93 -9.03
C THR A 767 19.53 -36.33 -9.66
N ILE A 768 19.59 -35.04 -9.96
CA ILE A 768 18.52 -34.34 -10.66
C ILE A 768 18.67 -34.58 -12.17
N PRO A 769 17.64 -35.15 -12.83
CA PRO A 769 17.73 -35.46 -14.24
C PRO A 769 17.65 -34.20 -15.10
N VAL A 770 18.23 -34.28 -16.31
CA VAL A 770 18.01 -33.28 -17.36
C VAL A 770 16.57 -33.40 -17.84
N SER A 771 15.78 -32.34 -17.64
CA SER A 771 14.36 -32.32 -17.97
C SER A 771 13.88 -30.88 -18.11
N THR A 772 13.20 -30.60 -19.22
CA THR A 772 12.47 -29.34 -19.44
C THR A 772 11.09 -29.36 -18.80
N PRO A 773 10.32 -30.47 -18.78
CA PRO A 773 9.16 -30.58 -17.90
C PRO A 773 9.58 -30.76 -16.43
N TRP A 774 8.75 -30.28 -15.50
CA TRP A 774 8.95 -30.56 -14.08
C TRP A 774 8.77 -32.06 -13.81
N VAL A 775 9.75 -32.66 -13.13
CA VAL A 775 9.71 -34.08 -12.73
C VAL A 775 9.97 -34.21 -11.24
N ARG A 776 9.39 -35.23 -10.62
CA ARG A 776 9.61 -35.52 -9.20
C ARG A 776 10.86 -36.38 -9.02
N VAL A 777 11.69 -36.01 -8.05
CA VAL A 777 12.77 -36.86 -7.53
C VAL A 777 12.56 -37.11 -6.03
N GLU A 778 13.04 -38.25 -5.53
CA GLU A 778 12.87 -38.65 -4.13
C GLU A 778 14.09 -39.36 -3.54
N ILE A 779 14.26 -39.21 -2.23
CA ILE A 779 15.24 -39.89 -1.39
C ILE A 779 14.46 -40.57 -0.27
N THR A 780 14.44 -41.90 -0.27
CA THR A 780 13.74 -42.70 0.74
C THR A 780 14.68 -43.23 1.82
N GLY A 781 14.10 -43.68 2.93
CA GLY A 781 14.84 -44.37 3.99
C GLY A 781 15.82 -43.47 4.75
N ILE A 782 15.51 -42.18 4.91
CA ILE A 782 16.30 -41.25 5.72
C ILE A 782 16.02 -41.58 7.19
N GLN A 783 17.00 -42.14 7.90
CA GLN A 783 16.85 -42.58 9.28
C GLN A 783 17.25 -41.46 10.24
N VAL A 784 16.27 -40.69 10.71
CA VAL A 784 16.50 -39.62 11.68
C VAL A 784 16.68 -40.22 13.07
N THR A 785 17.82 -39.91 13.70
CA THR A 785 18.20 -40.46 15.03
C THR A 785 18.69 -39.40 16.02
N ASN A 786 18.89 -38.16 15.57
CA ASN A 786 19.42 -37.05 16.36
C ASN A 786 18.44 -35.87 16.47
N GLY A 787 17.20 -36.06 16.04
CA GLY A 787 16.14 -35.06 16.12
C GLY A 787 16.24 -33.89 15.13
N LYS A 788 17.06 -34.00 14.07
CA LYS A 788 17.09 -33.00 12.99
C LYS A 788 17.39 -33.66 11.63
N CYS A 789 17.18 -32.94 10.55
CA CYS A 789 17.60 -33.31 9.20
C CYS A 789 17.83 -32.04 8.39
N THR A 790 18.93 -31.97 7.64
CA THR A 790 19.14 -30.91 6.66
C THR A 790 18.73 -31.41 5.30
N VAL A 791 17.84 -30.67 4.63
CA VAL A 791 17.45 -30.92 3.24
C VAL A 791 18.10 -29.85 2.38
N ALA A 792 18.59 -30.23 1.22
CA ALA A 792 19.36 -29.32 0.38
C ALA A 792 19.31 -29.68 -1.10
N PHE A 793 19.64 -28.69 -1.91
CA PHE A 793 19.81 -28.77 -3.34
C PHE A 793 21.18 -28.20 -3.69
N TYR A 794 21.97 -28.97 -4.44
CA TYR A 794 23.34 -28.60 -4.80
C TYR A 794 23.56 -28.72 -6.30
N THR A 795 24.13 -27.66 -6.86
CA THR A 795 24.49 -27.57 -8.27
C THR A 795 25.92 -27.06 -8.42
N GLN A 796 26.74 -27.80 -9.16
CA GLN A 796 28.05 -27.37 -9.62
C GLN A 796 28.03 -27.36 -11.15
N GLY A 797 27.95 -26.16 -11.73
CA GLY A 797 27.69 -25.94 -13.15
C GLY A 797 28.77 -25.13 -13.85
N ASN A 798 28.85 -25.29 -15.17
CA ASN A 798 29.60 -24.39 -16.04
C ASN A 798 28.81 -23.09 -16.27
N ALA A 799 29.44 -22.14 -16.96
CA ALA A 799 28.77 -20.93 -17.42
C ALA A 799 27.54 -21.25 -18.28
N GLY A 800 26.37 -20.75 -17.86
CA GLY A 800 25.10 -20.89 -18.56
C GLY A 800 24.29 -22.13 -18.20
N ASP A 801 24.84 -23.06 -17.40
CA ASP A 801 24.09 -24.21 -16.91
C ASP A 801 23.01 -23.74 -15.92
N TRP A 802 21.83 -24.35 -15.95
CA TRP A 802 20.73 -24.00 -15.05
C TRP A 802 20.03 -25.23 -14.47
N SER A 803 19.52 -25.09 -13.25
CA SER A 803 18.68 -26.08 -12.60
C SER A 803 17.70 -25.42 -11.66
N CYS A 804 16.47 -25.91 -11.64
CA CYS A 804 15.38 -25.36 -10.87
C CYS A 804 14.83 -26.39 -9.88
N ILE A 805 14.38 -25.92 -8.71
CA ILE A 805 13.72 -26.74 -7.70
C ILE A 805 12.48 -26.03 -7.16
N ASP A 806 11.47 -26.84 -6.88
CA ASP A 806 10.17 -26.41 -6.35
C ASP A 806 9.55 -27.57 -5.53
N ASN A 807 8.57 -27.29 -4.69
CA ASN A 807 7.78 -28.25 -3.92
C ASN A 807 8.61 -29.28 -3.14
N VAL A 808 9.48 -28.80 -2.27
CA VAL A 808 10.33 -29.64 -1.41
C VAL A 808 9.54 -30.13 -0.20
N GLU A 809 9.54 -31.44 0.00
CA GLU A 809 8.80 -32.07 1.10
C GLU A 809 9.67 -33.07 1.86
N LEU A 810 9.67 -33.00 3.19
CA LEU A 810 10.27 -33.99 4.09
C LEU A 810 9.16 -34.63 4.94
N ILE A 811 8.86 -35.90 4.68
CA ILE A 811 7.70 -36.59 5.25
C ILE A 811 8.14 -37.78 6.11
N LYS A 812 7.59 -37.90 7.33
CA LYS A 812 7.77 -39.09 8.18
C LYS A 812 6.96 -40.27 7.61
N GLN A 813 7.59 -41.42 7.46
CA GLN A 813 6.95 -42.66 6.99
C GLN A 813 6.23 -43.43 8.09
#